data_AF-A0A803XP97-F1
#
_entry.id   AF-A0A803XP97-F1
#
_cell.length_a   1.000
_cell.length_b   1.000
_cell.length_c   1.000
_cell.angle_alpha   90.00
_cell.angle_beta   90.00
_cell.angle_gamma   90.00
#
_symmetry.space_group_name_H-M   'P 1'
#
loop_
_entity.id
_entity.type
_entity.pdbx_description
1 polymer ?
#
loop_
_entity_poly.entity_id
_entity_poly.type
_entity_poly.pdbx_seq_one_letter_code
_entity_poly.pdbx_strand_id
1 'polypeptide(L)'
;MGQHASRPAVQTAPRVKPQRFLPPVAAQAMAGPQQPSSSVMEERKPSRPVEAKDEGKPPQEPTVVPPAPHSDTSRMPVCAVERYAMDNIEAFVRRTEPQNEEQKMKFLQSIRTICNTTAERNTSQELRIFCCRNDLVENITALLAEEPQEKLSSELRLQAIATITALSKVEGALEEKIPLFVVCFQSILLLPSEQDLDTNLYSKTLRALDEMLDTLVFTHPTTSIEEELKNVFQVLLPFTSMQNSAARQRAVGRIWKLSHSLVHYCQERPHHSSGQSRSICCGEFRLPVLGQLVGSLILCCAFQEDKTQSCALNALRHLYTFILRRSRWEAQSDEQGKQEQWEDEHEFSLSWTTNTLVILQRFAKHFHSWETTDLILLALQGMKDCSNYNTQVASILMAMLMVDFKPMLNDVQRIVTAIHRSRKLITEEKALRHIRGIFPWLAATNPHAMTLSLLHCSPTCDKDIWELWQLALSSVDVVPKMVQELLHLLEITPLGLETENGTLTLAAATALHELLQNLEYGPQVRLLFPELFVALIIQLVSSEELGPLEAATIREEPFRPSAPTSAIRMVVEAVCLLLRCTEMDNLVFFMEIHDLWSQLLGAATWRNGLHSLAKVMLRNCQGQCRRIFIHLQKLLQHHQLQWREVPAMVLYFEMWSCQGHREDDACTEKIFRKYIHSEWPESRELALRGLQNLYARRMQLLLPDVLLWLHDMRTDIKLQAVCLLRGILAQHPASIQGVLGQLAVQLLSCFNKDNAELRRRSMELFALLLEAPDRKQLLPQAERSLLPLFIHMNEDIPSVAQAARNALIHAAKLLGWQQLQRLASSAQVWMIADCLLQKRGRVAEQYLKEAMLHLHSPQAPVREVAVRFLGMLGRQLRNENQEMVLDIRKALQGAKGDSEPAVRCLVQQTLLILCQMEDVPPTRPRGRASRQWFRRVWRE
;
A
#
# COMPACT_ATOMS: atom_id res chain seq x y z
N MET A 1 -1.60 29.77 -10.34
CA MET A 1 -3.06 29.98 -10.30
C MET A 1 -3.66 28.92 -9.39
N GLY A 2 -4.55 29.34 -8.48
CA GLY A 2 -5.50 28.45 -7.78
C GLY A 2 -5.03 27.81 -6.47
N GLN A 3 -4.88 28.61 -5.41
CA GLN A 3 -4.98 28.13 -4.02
C GLN A 3 -6.46 28.02 -3.63
N HIS A 4 -6.86 26.92 -2.99
CA HIS A 4 -8.06 26.90 -2.15
C HIS A 4 -7.79 26.18 -0.83
N ALA A 5 -7.76 26.99 0.22
CA ALA A 5 -7.80 26.58 1.62
C ALA A 5 -9.19 26.06 1.98
N SER A 6 -9.26 24.97 2.75
CA SER A 6 -10.51 24.51 3.38
C SER A 6 -10.32 24.46 4.89
N ARG A 7 -11.13 25.28 5.59
CA ARG A 7 -11.34 25.25 7.05
C ARG A 7 -12.19 24.03 7.45
N PRO A 8 -12.11 23.57 8.71
CA PRO A 8 -12.86 22.40 9.18
C PRO A 8 -14.31 22.77 9.52
N ALA A 9 -15.25 21.93 9.05
CA ALA A 9 -16.66 22.01 9.41
C ALA A 9 -16.95 21.15 10.64
N VAL A 10 -17.55 21.77 11.65
CA VAL A 10 -18.15 21.12 12.81
C VAL A 10 -19.39 20.35 12.34
N GLN A 11 -19.38 19.01 12.46
CA GLN A 11 -20.59 18.19 12.36
C GLN A 11 -20.80 17.43 13.67
N THR A 12 -21.97 17.67 14.25
CA THR A 12 -22.53 17.04 15.44
C THR A 12 -22.82 15.55 15.19
N ALA A 13 -22.28 14.69 16.04
CA ALA A 13 -22.51 13.25 16.05
C ALA A 13 -23.92 12.88 16.55
N PRO A 14 -24.58 11.84 16.01
CA PRO A 14 -25.73 11.22 16.65
C PRO A 14 -25.26 10.27 17.76
N ARG A 15 -25.89 10.36 18.93
CA ARG A 15 -25.66 9.50 20.10
C ARG A 15 -26.01 8.04 19.78
N VAL A 16 -25.00 7.18 19.71
CA VAL A 16 -25.12 5.71 19.77
C VAL A 16 -25.08 5.27 21.24
N LYS A 17 -26.05 4.47 21.68
CA LYS A 17 -26.06 3.83 23.02
C LYS A 17 -25.01 2.70 23.07
N PRO A 18 -24.37 2.44 24.23
CA PRO A 18 -23.30 1.46 24.33
C PRO A 18 -23.83 0.01 24.30
N GLN A 19 -23.32 -0.79 23.36
CA GLN A 19 -23.41 -2.26 23.41
C GLN A 19 -22.44 -2.80 24.46
N ARG A 20 -22.94 -3.64 25.37
CA ARG A 20 -22.14 -4.38 26.35
C ARG A 20 -21.43 -5.54 25.63
N PHE A 21 -20.12 -5.48 25.57
CA PHE A 21 -19.26 -6.63 25.24
C PHE A 21 -19.20 -7.60 26.44
N LEU A 22 -19.43 -8.89 26.20
CA LEU A 22 -19.03 -9.99 27.09
C LEU A 22 -17.84 -10.71 26.44
N PRO A 23 -16.82 -11.12 27.22
CA PRO A 23 -15.59 -11.75 26.71
C PRO A 23 -15.77 -13.25 26.41
N PRO A 24 -14.82 -13.89 25.68
CA PRO A 24 -14.91 -15.29 25.30
C PRO A 24 -14.46 -16.20 26.46
N VAL A 25 -15.24 -17.21 26.81
CA VAL A 25 -14.85 -18.25 27.76
C VAL A 25 -14.33 -19.45 26.99
N ALA A 26 -13.01 -19.66 27.05
CA ALA A 26 -12.33 -20.87 26.63
C ALA A 26 -12.34 -21.91 27.77
N ALA A 27 -12.40 -23.18 27.36
CA ALA A 27 -12.45 -24.38 28.18
C ALA A 27 -11.23 -24.58 29.10
N GLN A 28 -11.47 -25.12 30.31
CA GLN A 28 -10.47 -25.81 31.12
C GLN A 28 -11.11 -26.96 31.92
N ALA A 29 -10.24 -27.93 32.26
CA ALA A 29 -10.42 -29.17 33.03
C ALA A 29 -10.72 -30.41 32.15
N MET A 30 -9.94 -31.50 32.18
CA MET A 30 -9.39 -32.20 33.34
C MET A 30 -8.16 -33.07 32.97
N ALA A 31 -7.17 -33.17 33.88
CA ALA A 31 -6.44 -34.42 34.20
C ALA A 31 -5.52 -34.22 35.43
N GLY A 32 -5.64 -35.10 36.44
CA GLY A 32 -4.65 -35.30 37.51
C GLY A 32 -5.24 -35.78 38.86
N PRO A 33 -4.54 -36.62 39.66
CA PRO A 33 -5.10 -37.93 40.10
C PRO A 33 -5.14 -38.17 41.63
N GLN A 34 -5.67 -39.36 42.00
CA GLN A 34 -5.37 -40.21 43.18
C GLN A 34 -6.49 -40.48 44.23
N GLN A 35 -6.68 -41.80 44.42
CA GLN A 35 -7.41 -42.61 45.43
C GLN A 35 -6.90 -42.46 46.89
N PRO A 36 -7.31 -43.27 47.93
CA PRO A 36 -8.52 -44.12 48.16
C PRO A 36 -9.13 -44.03 49.61
N SER A 37 -10.18 -44.84 49.87
CA SER A 37 -10.59 -45.48 51.16
C SER A 37 -11.32 -44.60 52.22
N SER A 38 -12.27 -45.01 53.07
CA SER A 38 -12.80 -46.31 53.54
C SER A 38 -14.11 -46.10 54.37
N SER A 39 -14.96 -47.15 54.46
CA SER A 39 -15.76 -47.59 55.64
C SER A 39 -16.87 -46.67 56.23
N VAL A 40 -17.99 -47.08 56.86
CA VAL A 40 -18.65 -48.34 57.29
C VAL A 40 -20.02 -47.93 57.91
N MET A 41 -21.07 -48.79 57.79
CA MET A 41 -22.30 -48.97 58.65
C MET A 41 -23.20 -47.73 58.98
N GLU A 42 -24.50 -47.79 59.31
CA GLU A 42 -25.45 -48.84 59.73
C GLU A 42 -26.90 -48.32 59.60
N GLU A 43 -27.84 -49.23 59.32
CA GLU A 43 -29.20 -49.38 59.89
C GLU A 43 -30.03 -48.20 60.45
N ARG A 44 -31.29 -48.05 60.00
CA ARG A 44 -32.54 -48.55 60.65
C ARG A 44 -33.82 -47.83 60.16
N LYS A 45 -34.82 -48.61 59.73
CA LYS A 45 -36.28 -48.32 59.83
C LYS A 45 -36.75 -48.64 61.29
N PRO A 46 -38.02 -48.48 61.77
CA PRO A 46 -39.30 -48.34 61.04
C PRO A 46 -40.44 -47.48 61.70
N SER A 47 -41.59 -47.45 60.99
CA SER A 47 -43.01 -47.50 61.47
C SER A 47 -43.70 -46.37 62.27
N ARG A 48 -44.72 -45.74 61.63
CA ARG A 48 -46.19 -45.68 61.93
C ARG A 48 -46.68 -45.48 63.41
N PRO A 49 -47.97 -45.12 63.68
CA PRO A 49 -49.00 -44.30 62.97
C PRO A 49 -49.99 -43.52 63.92
N VAL A 50 -51.13 -43.03 63.35
CA VAL A 50 -52.51 -42.91 63.92
C VAL A 50 -52.98 -41.61 64.63
N GLU A 51 -53.92 -40.95 63.92
CA GLU A 51 -55.27 -40.41 64.25
C GLU A 51 -55.58 -39.36 65.33
N ALA A 52 -56.46 -38.44 64.89
CA ALA A 52 -57.74 -37.98 65.47
C ALA A 52 -57.77 -36.45 65.64
N LYS A 53 -58.87 -35.69 65.50
CA LYS A 53 -60.29 -35.79 65.06
C LYS A 53 -60.75 -34.30 64.93
N ASP A 54 -61.50 -33.89 63.90
CA ASP A 54 -62.99 -33.74 63.86
C ASP A 54 -63.50 -32.60 64.77
N GLU A 55 -64.44 -31.70 64.45
CA GLU A 55 -65.62 -31.68 63.57
C GLU A 55 -66.02 -30.20 63.24
N GLY A 56 -66.87 -29.97 62.22
CA GLY A 56 -67.59 -28.68 62.11
C GLY A 56 -68.33 -28.25 60.81
N LYS A 57 -68.94 -29.18 60.04
CA LYS A 57 -70.20 -29.15 59.21
C LYS A 57 -71.00 -27.81 58.95
N PRO A 58 -72.00 -27.75 58.01
CA PRO A 58 -72.08 -27.93 56.51
C PRO A 58 -73.11 -26.88 55.89
N PRO A 59 -73.98 -27.12 54.84
CA PRO A 59 -73.95 -27.89 53.57
C PRO A 59 -74.37 -27.11 52.26
N GLN A 60 -74.07 -27.70 51.07
CA GLN A 60 -74.77 -27.77 49.74
C GLN A 60 -75.20 -26.46 49.00
N GLU A 61 -74.96 -26.25 47.69
CA GLU A 61 -75.48 -26.96 46.50
C GLU A 61 -74.68 -26.59 45.19
N PRO A 62 -74.95 -27.18 44.00
CA PRO A 62 -73.95 -27.50 42.98
C PRO A 62 -73.84 -26.46 41.85
N THR A 63 -72.69 -26.42 41.16
CA THR A 63 -72.65 -25.82 39.82
C THR A 63 -71.67 -26.54 38.89
N VAL A 64 -72.28 -27.06 37.83
CA VAL A 64 -71.75 -27.55 36.57
C VAL A 64 -70.56 -26.72 36.07
N VAL A 65 -69.45 -27.37 35.71
CA VAL A 65 -68.38 -26.79 34.89
C VAL A 65 -68.54 -27.32 33.45
N PRO A 66 -68.64 -26.46 32.42
CA PRO A 66 -68.79 -26.91 31.04
C PRO A 66 -67.46 -27.39 30.44
N PRO A 67 -67.47 -28.26 29.41
CA PRO A 67 -66.28 -28.66 28.70
C PRO A 67 -65.80 -27.56 27.74
N ALA A 68 -64.47 -27.47 27.56
CA ALA A 68 -63.83 -26.56 26.61
C ALA A 68 -64.20 -26.91 25.16
N PRO A 69 -64.40 -25.92 24.27
CA PRO A 69 -64.79 -26.19 22.89
C PRO A 69 -63.58 -26.63 22.06
N HIS A 70 -63.65 -27.84 21.52
CA HIS A 70 -62.86 -28.21 20.35
C HIS A 70 -63.43 -27.46 19.14
N SER A 71 -62.74 -26.40 18.70
CA SER A 71 -63.12 -25.68 17.47
C SER A 71 -62.59 -26.42 16.25
N ASP A 72 -63.49 -27.10 15.56
CA ASP A 72 -63.29 -27.74 14.27
C ASP A 72 -63.03 -26.64 13.20
N THR A 73 -61.76 -26.44 12.83
CA THR A 73 -61.29 -25.36 11.92
C THR A 73 -61.68 -25.57 10.46
N SER A 74 -62.28 -26.73 10.13
CA SER A 74 -62.61 -27.16 8.77
C SER A 74 -63.74 -26.36 8.08
N ARG A 75 -64.42 -25.43 8.78
CA ARG A 75 -65.56 -24.65 8.26
C ARG A 75 -65.41 -23.12 8.29
N MET A 76 -64.22 -22.58 8.63
CA MET A 76 -64.02 -21.13 8.73
C MET A 76 -63.58 -20.49 7.40
N PRO A 77 -64.04 -19.27 7.05
CA PRO A 77 -63.51 -18.53 5.92
C PRO A 77 -62.01 -18.20 6.16
N VAL A 78 -61.18 -18.33 5.12
CA VAL A 78 -59.70 -18.29 5.21
C VAL A 78 -59.16 -17.05 5.96
N CYS A 79 -59.79 -15.87 5.86
CA CYS A 79 -59.37 -14.67 6.61
C CYS A 79 -59.60 -14.75 8.13
N ALA A 80 -60.52 -15.59 8.61
CA ALA A 80 -60.77 -15.78 10.04
C ALA A 80 -59.75 -16.75 10.66
N VAL A 81 -59.27 -17.72 9.87
CA VAL A 81 -58.20 -18.66 10.27
C VAL A 81 -56.87 -17.92 10.44
N GLU A 82 -56.55 -16.99 9.52
CA GLU A 82 -55.35 -16.15 9.60
C GLU A 82 -55.34 -15.28 10.86
N ARG A 83 -56.44 -14.57 11.16
CA ARG A 83 -56.53 -13.74 12.37
C ARG A 83 -56.37 -14.57 13.65
N TYR A 84 -57.05 -15.71 13.73
CA TYR A 84 -56.92 -16.60 14.88
C TYR A 84 -55.47 -17.09 15.08
N ALA A 85 -54.78 -17.40 13.99
CA ALA A 85 -53.38 -17.80 14.05
C ALA A 85 -52.44 -16.63 14.45
N MET A 86 -52.67 -15.42 13.94
CA MET A 86 -51.92 -14.22 14.34
C MET A 86 -52.14 -13.87 15.82
N ASP A 87 -53.38 -13.97 16.31
CA ASP A 87 -53.71 -13.74 17.73
C ASP A 87 -53.00 -14.76 18.64
N ASN A 88 -52.95 -16.05 18.24
CA ASN A 88 -52.21 -17.07 18.98
C ASN A 88 -50.70 -16.79 19.02
N ILE A 89 -50.12 -16.27 17.93
CA ILE A 89 -48.71 -15.91 17.85
C ILE A 89 -48.40 -14.73 18.77
N GLU A 90 -49.16 -13.64 18.70
CA GLU A 90 -48.95 -12.48 19.58
C GLU A 90 -49.18 -12.85 21.07
N ALA A 91 -50.15 -13.72 21.35
CA ALA A 91 -50.41 -14.22 22.70
C ALA A 91 -49.26 -15.09 23.23
N PHE A 92 -48.54 -15.80 22.37
CA PHE A 92 -47.35 -16.55 22.75
C PHE A 92 -46.17 -15.61 23.04
N VAL A 93 -45.91 -14.65 22.14
CA VAL A 93 -44.78 -13.71 22.23
C VAL A 93 -44.89 -12.78 23.44
N ARG A 94 -46.10 -12.39 23.85
CA ARG A 94 -46.31 -11.51 25.02
C ARG A 94 -46.20 -12.21 26.38
N ARG A 95 -46.12 -13.54 26.43
CA ARG A 95 -46.06 -14.29 27.69
C ARG A 95 -44.65 -14.31 28.26
N THR A 96 -44.55 -14.11 29.57
CA THR A 96 -43.31 -14.17 30.35
C THR A 96 -43.14 -15.45 31.16
N GLU A 97 -44.14 -16.35 31.15
CA GLU A 97 -44.15 -17.61 31.90
C GLU A 97 -43.61 -18.78 31.06
N PRO A 98 -42.99 -19.80 31.68
CA PRO A 98 -42.48 -20.98 30.97
C PRO A 98 -43.61 -21.72 30.25
N GLN A 99 -43.46 -21.89 28.93
CA GLN A 99 -44.52 -22.42 28.07
C GLN A 99 -44.52 -23.96 28.11
N ASN A 100 -45.71 -24.54 28.22
CA ASN A 100 -45.88 -25.99 28.13
C ASN A 100 -45.75 -26.48 26.67
N GLU A 101 -45.51 -27.77 26.44
CA GLU A 101 -45.34 -28.32 25.08
C GLU A 101 -46.53 -28.04 24.17
N GLU A 102 -47.77 -28.13 24.68
CA GLU A 102 -48.98 -27.87 23.90
C GLU A 102 -49.04 -26.43 23.38
N GLN A 103 -48.64 -25.44 24.20
CA GLN A 103 -48.54 -24.04 23.81
C GLN A 103 -47.44 -23.82 22.78
N LYS A 104 -46.27 -24.45 22.96
CA LYS A 104 -45.16 -24.38 22.00
C LYS A 104 -45.57 -24.98 20.65
N MET A 105 -46.29 -26.10 20.65
CA MET A 105 -46.80 -26.74 19.44
C MET A 105 -47.89 -25.91 18.75
N LYS A 106 -48.82 -25.33 19.53
CA LYS A 106 -49.87 -24.43 19.00
C LYS A 106 -49.27 -23.17 18.36
N PHE A 107 -48.21 -22.62 18.94
CA PHE A 107 -47.45 -21.51 18.37
C PHE A 107 -46.84 -21.87 17.01
N LEU A 108 -46.07 -22.96 16.93
CA LEU A 108 -45.45 -23.43 15.68
C LEU A 108 -46.49 -23.73 14.59
N GLN A 109 -47.59 -24.40 14.94
CA GLN A 109 -48.70 -24.67 14.01
C GLN A 109 -49.37 -23.39 13.50
N SER A 110 -49.54 -22.38 14.37
CA SER A 110 -50.12 -21.09 13.98
C SER A 110 -49.23 -20.38 12.95
N ILE A 111 -47.91 -20.41 13.13
CA ILE A 111 -46.94 -19.86 12.16
C ILE A 111 -47.03 -20.58 10.81
N ARG A 112 -47.05 -21.92 10.81
CA ARG A 112 -47.18 -22.70 9.56
C ARG A 112 -48.49 -22.41 8.85
N THR A 113 -49.57 -22.21 9.60
CA THR A 113 -50.90 -21.89 9.05
C THR A 113 -50.85 -20.56 8.31
N ILE A 114 -50.33 -19.50 8.94
CA ILE A 114 -50.23 -18.18 8.28
C ILE A 114 -49.30 -18.21 7.06
N CYS A 115 -48.15 -18.89 7.12
CA CYS A 115 -47.21 -18.93 5.99
C CYS A 115 -47.79 -19.69 4.77
N ASN A 116 -48.60 -20.72 5.01
CA ASN A 116 -49.19 -21.52 3.93
C ASN A 116 -50.42 -20.83 3.30
N THR A 117 -51.27 -20.14 4.06
CA THR A 117 -52.46 -19.46 3.51
C THR A 117 -52.09 -18.21 2.70
N THR A 118 -51.01 -17.51 3.06
CA THR A 118 -50.55 -16.31 2.34
C THR A 118 -49.80 -16.63 1.05
N ALA A 119 -49.20 -17.82 0.91
CA ALA A 119 -48.58 -18.27 -0.32
C ALA A 119 -49.59 -18.34 -1.50
N GLU A 120 -50.89 -18.43 -1.18
CA GLU A 120 -52.00 -18.48 -2.14
C GLU A 120 -52.55 -17.07 -2.52
N ARG A 121 -52.17 -16.00 -1.80
CA ARG A 121 -52.83 -14.68 -1.86
C ARG A 121 -51.94 -13.49 -2.25
N ASN A 122 -50.65 -13.70 -2.51
CA ASN A 122 -49.69 -12.63 -2.88
C ASN A 122 -49.56 -11.47 -1.85
N THR A 123 -49.82 -11.70 -0.57
CA THR A 123 -49.70 -10.70 0.52
C THR A 123 -48.39 -10.86 1.33
N SER A 124 -47.25 -11.09 0.66
CA SER A 124 -45.99 -11.45 1.34
C SER A 124 -45.40 -10.33 2.20
N GLN A 125 -45.62 -9.06 1.83
CA GLN A 125 -44.99 -7.91 2.48
C GLN A 125 -45.59 -7.59 3.86
N GLU A 126 -46.91 -7.70 4.03
CA GLU A 126 -47.57 -7.51 5.33
C GLU A 126 -47.18 -8.63 6.31
N LEU A 127 -47.09 -9.87 5.80
CA LEU A 127 -46.64 -11.01 6.59
C LEU A 127 -45.18 -10.88 7.00
N ARG A 128 -44.29 -10.40 6.12
CA ARG A 128 -42.90 -10.11 6.48
C ARG A 128 -42.82 -9.13 7.65
N ILE A 129 -43.55 -8.01 7.59
CA ILE A 129 -43.58 -7.01 8.67
C ILE A 129 -44.08 -7.65 9.97
N PHE A 130 -45.09 -8.51 9.90
CA PHE A 130 -45.59 -9.24 11.07
C PHE A 130 -44.55 -10.21 11.65
N CYS A 131 -43.84 -10.96 10.81
CA CYS A 131 -42.78 -11.89 11.23
C CYS A 131 -41.62 -11.16 11.92
N CYS A 132 -41.16 -10.05 11.33
CA CYS A 132 -40.09 -9.22 11.90
C CYS A 132 -40.53 -8.52 13.20
N ARG A 133 -41.77 -8.03 13.28
CA ARG A 133 -42.28 -7.33 14.48
C ARG A 133 -42.39 -8.24 15.70
N ASN A 134 -42.60 -9.54 15.49
CA ASN A 134 -42.81 -10.53 16.53
C ASN A 134 -41.60 -11.45 16.75
N ASP A 135 -40.44 -11.13 16.16
CA ASP A 135 -39.18 -11.87 16.30
C ASP A 135 -39.36 -13.39 16.16
N LEU A 136 -40.16 -13.83 15.16
CA LEU A 136 -40.61 -15.23 15.09
C LEU A 136 -39.44 -16.21 14.94
N VAL A 137 -38.40 -15.82 14.21
CA VAL A 137 -37.19 -16.63 14.00
C VAL A 137 -36.43 -16.79 15.32
N GLU A 138 -36.26 -15.70 16.08
CA GLU A 138 -35.58 -15.72 17.37
C GLU A 138 -36.32 -16.60 18.38
N ASN A 139 -37.65 -16.49 18.42
CA ASN A 139 -38.49 -17.33 19.26
C ASN A 139 -38.38 -18.82 18.89
N ILE A 140 -38.36 -19.17 17.59
CA ILE A 140 -38.17 -20.56 17.16
C ILE A 140 -36.75 -21.05 17.51
N THR A 141 -35.73 -20.21 17.37
CA THR A 141 -34.35 -20.58 17.78
C THR A 141 -34.22 -20.79 19.28
N ALA A 142 -34.88 -19.97 20.09
CA ALA A 142 -34.91 -20.15 21.54
C ALA A 142 -35.57 -21.49 21.92
N LEU A 143 -36.69 -21.83 21.27
CA LEU A 143 -37.35 -23.13 21.47
C LEU A 143 -36.46 -24.32 21.12
N LEU A 144 -35.66 -24.21 20.05
CA LEU A 144 -34.70 -25.25 19.67
C LEU A 144 -33.51 -25.35 20.62
N ALA A 145 -33.06 -24.22 21.19
CA ALA A 145 -31.95 -24.17 22.13
C ALA A 145 -32.32 -24.70 23.53
N GLU A 146 -33.58 -24.57 23.94
CA GLU A 146 -34.11 -25.10 25.21
C GLU A 146 -34.27 -26.63 25.23
N GLU A 147 -34.27 -27.29 24.07
CA GLU A 147 -34.51 -28.73 23.97
C GLU A 147 -33.32 -29.58 24.47
N PRO A 148 -33.57 -30.62 25.28
CA PRO A 148 -32.51 -31.40 25.92
C PRO A 148 -31.70 -32.22 24.91
N GLN A 149 -30.38 -32.05 24.88
CA GLN A 149 -29.50 -32.71 23.91
C GLN A 149 -29.40 -34.24 24.12
N GLU A 150 -29.79 -34.75 25.29
CA GLU A 150 -29.63 -36.15 25.68
C GLU A 150 -30.77 -37.07 25.22
N LYS A 151 -31.89 -36.52 24.73
CA LYS A 151 -33.06 -37.32 24.33
C LYS A 151 -33.89 -36.65 23.21
N LEU A 152 -34.46 -37.47 22.33
CA LEU A 152 -35.48 -37.07 21.36
C LEU A 152 -36.84 -37.68 21.77
N SER A 153 -37.55 -37.05 22.71
CA SER A 153 -38.85 -37.55 23.21
C SER A 153 -40.07 -36.79 22.69
N SER A 154 -39.86 -35.67 22.00
CA SER A 154 -40.92 -34.75 21.57
C SER A 154 -40.82 -34.42 20.08
N GLU A 155 -41.96 -34.14 19.45
CA GLU A 155 -42.04 -33.66 18.07
C GLU A 155 -41.64 -32.19 17.91
N LEU A 156 -41.30 -31.49 19.01
CA LEU A 156 -41.02 -30.06 18.98
C LEU A 156 -39.94 -29.67 17.94
N ARG A 157 -38.80 -30.40 17.92
CA ARG A 157 -37.72 -30.16 16.96
C ARG A 157 -38.20 -30.30 15.51
N LEU A 158 -38.93 -31.38 15.23
CA LEU A 158 -39.52 -31.64 13.92
C LEU A 158 -40.44 -30.50 13.49
N GLN A 159 -41.35 -30.07 14.36
CA GLN A 159 -42.29 -28.99 14.05
C GLN A 159 -41.60 -27.65 13.91
N ALA A 160 -40.57 -27.36 14.72
CA ALA A 160 -39.80 -26.12 14.64
C ALA A 160 -39.06 -25.99 13.31
N ILE A 161 -38.32 -27.03 12.90
CA ILE A 161 -37.64 -27.11 11.59
C ILE A 161 -38.66 -26.92 10.46
N ALA A 162 -39.77 -27.64 10.54
CA ALA A 162 -40.78 -27.60 9.48
C ALA A 162 -41.57 -26.28 9.47
N THR A 163 -41.52 -25.50 10.56
CA THR A 163 -42.00 -24.11 10.64
C THR A 163 -41.02 -23.15 9.98
N ILE A 164 -39.71 -23.34 10.16
CA ILE A 164 -38.68 -22.60 9.44
C ILE A 164 -38.80 -22.82 7.93
N THR A 165 -39.04 -24.07 7.49
CA THR A 165 -39.32 -24.39 6.06
C THR A 165 -40.57 -23.70 5.53
N ALA A 166 -41.58 -23.45 6.39
CA ALA A 166 -42.76 -22.69 5.97
C ALA A 166 -42.47 -21.18 5.89
N LEU A 167 -41.71 -20.65 6.85
CA LEU A 167 -41.28 -19.25 6.89
C LEU A 167 -40.38 -18.88 5.70
N SER A 168 -39.57 -19.80 5.18
CA SER A 168 -38.71 -19.54 4.02
C SER A 168 -39.47 -19.21 2.74
N LYS A 169 -40.77 -19.57 2.66
CA LYS A 169 -41.65 -19.18 1.55
C LYS A 169 -42.02 -17.70 1.57
N VAL A 170 -41.83 -17.03 2.71
CA VAL A 170 -42.14 -15.60 2.90
C VAL A 170 -40.87 -14.79 2.63
N GLU A 171 -40.85 -14.08 1.50
CA GLU A 171 -39.67 -13.32 1.06
C GLU A 171 -39.21 -12.32 2.14
N GLY A 172 -37.94 -12.42 2.55
CA GLY A 172 -37.32 -11.53 3.53
C GLY A 172 -37.71 -11.76 4.99
N ALA A 173 -38.41 -12.86 5.33
CA ALA A 173 -38.72 -13.20 6.73
C ALA A 173 -37.53 -13.81 7.51
N LEU A 174 -36.48 -14.26 6.81
CA LEU A 174 -35.27 -14.85 7.38
C LEU A 174 -34.06 -13.96 7.05
N GLU A 175 -33.81 -12.94 7.87
CA GLU A 175 -32.76 -11.93 7.61
C GLU A 175 -31.36 -12.42 8.05
N GLU A 176 -31.21 -13.08 9.21
CA GLU A 176 -29.94 -13.66 9.68
C GLU A 176 -29.98 -15.20 9.75
N LYS A 177 -29.43 -15.86 8.73
CA LYS A 177 -29.50 -17.33 8.61
C LYS A 177 -28.40 -18.10 9.32
N ILE A 178 -27.22 -17.51 9.53
CA ILE A 178 -26.09 -18.20 10.17
C ILE A 178 -26.43 -18.62 11.62
N PRO A 179 -26.93 -17.74 12.50
CA PRO A 179 -27.31 -18.13 13.86
C PRO A 179 -28.39 -19.22 13.88
N LEU A 180 -29.36 -19.12 12.96
CA LEU A 180 -30.41 -20.11 12.78
C LEU A 180 -29.84 -21.49 12.41
N PHE A 181 -28.92 -21.55 11.44
CA PHE A 181 -28.25 -22.81 11.07
C PHE A 181 -27.44 -23.38 12.23
N VAL A 182 -26.72 -22.54 12.98
CA VAL A 182 -25.94 -22.96 14.16
C VAL A 182 -26.83 -23.66 15.17
N VAL A 183 -27.95 -23.04 15.56
CA VAL A 183 -28.88 -23.61 16.55
C VAL A 183 -29.55 -24.87 16.02
N CYS A 184 -30.02 -24.88 14.77
CA CYS A 184 -30.65 -26.05 14.17
C CYS A 184 -29.70 -27.25 14.11
N PHE A 185 -28.46 -27.03 13.67
CA PHE A 185 -27.47 -28.09 13.57
C PHE A 185 -27.00 -28.57 14.94
N GLN A 186 -26.77 -27.69 15.90
CA GLN A 186 -26.45 -28.10 17.28
C GLN A 186 -27.58 -28.93 17.89
N SER A 187 -28.84 -28.53 17.71
CA SER A 187 -29.99 -29.26 18.26
C SER A 187 -30.17 -30.67 17.68
N ILE A 188 -29.71 -30.94 16.46
CA ILE A 188 -30.04 -32.19 15.74
C ILE A 188 -28.80 -33.06 15.53
N LEU A 189 -27.67 -32.47 15.16
CA LEU A 189 -26.45 -33.22 14.88
C LEU A 189 -25.84 -33.77 16.17
N LEU A 190 -25.97 -33.08 17.31
CA LEU A 190 -25.40 -33.49 18.60
C LEU A 190 -26.25 -34.51 19.37
N LEU A 191 -27.37 -34.98 18.82
CA LEU A 191 -28.19 -36.01 19.46
C LEU A 191 -27.41 -37.32 19.73
N PRO A 192 -27.86 -38.18 20.67
CA PRO A 192 -27.26 -39.50 20.93
C PRO A 192 -27.28 -40.42 19.71
N SER A 193 -26.64 -41.60 19.79
CA SER A 193 -26.58 -42.56 18.69
C SER A 193 -27.98 -42.95 18.15
N GLU A 194 -28.06 -43.33 16.87
CA GLU A 194 -29.33 -43.79 16.25
C GLU A 194 -29.96 -44.98 17.00
N GLN A 195 -29.16 -45.76 17.72
CA GLN A 195 -29.59 -46.90 18.51
C GLN A 195 -30.37 -46.51 19.77
N ASP A 196 -30.16 -45.29 20.28
CA ASP A 196 -30.72 -44.80 21.54
C ASP A 196 -31.97 -43.92 21.34
N LEU A 197 -32.43 -43.79 20.09
CA LEU A 197 -33.49 -42.87 19.68
C LEU A 197 -34.68 -43.61 19.04
N ASP A 198 -35.87 -43.02 19.14
CA ASP A 198 -37.02 -43.47 18.34
C ASP A 198 -36.72 -43.27 16.85
N THR A 199 -36.52 -44.38 16.14
CA THR A 199 -36.10 -44.41 14.74
C THR A 199 -37.09 -43.69 13.81
N ASN A 200 -38.40 -43.74 14.11
CA ASN A 200 -39.42 -43.09 13.29
C ASN A 200 -39.41 -41.56 13.48
N LEU A 201 -39.36 -41.10 14.72
CA LEU A 201 -39.29 -39.68 15.03
C LEU A 201 -37.96 -39.05 14.56
N TYR A 202 -36.86 -39.77 14.75
CA TYR A 202 -35.53 -39.36 14.30
C TYR A 202 -35.45 -39.22 12.77
N SER A 203 -35.90 -40.24 12.02
CA SER A 203 -35.87 -40.19 10.54
C SER A 203 -36.75 -39.08 9.97
N LYS A 204 -37.93 -38.84 10.56
CA LYS A 204 -38.79 -37.69 10.21
C LYS A 204 -38.09 -36.36 10.48
N THR A 205 -37.41 -36.22 11.61
CA THR A 205 -36.69 -34.99 11.99
C THR A 205 -35.54 -34.69 11.03
N LEU A 206 -34.73 -35.69 10.69
CA LEU A 206 -33.66 -35.52 9.70
C LEU A 206 -34.18 -35.19 8.30
N ARG A 207 -35.28 -35.83 7.87
CA ARG A 207 -35.91 -35.50 6.59
C ARG A 207 -36.47 -34.07 6.57
N ALA A 208 -37.08 -33.61 7.65
CA ALA A 208 -37.52 -32.22 7.75
C ALA A 208 -36.35 -31.24 7.69
N LEU A 209 -35.19 -31.59 8.26
CA LEU A 209 -33.97 -30.80 8.13
C LEU A 209 -33.49 -30.76 6.68
N ASP A 210 -33.51 -31.89 5.98
CA ASP A 210 -33.16 -31.96 4.55
C ASP A 210 -34.07 -31.11 3.69
N GLU A 211 -35.38 -31.22 3.89
CA GLU A 211 -36.40 -30.40 3.21
C GLU A 211 -36.21 -28.92 3.52
N MET A 212 -35.88 -28.56 4.76
CA MET A 212 -35.59 -27.19 5.16
C MET A 212 -34.38 -26.64 4.40
N LEU A 213 -33.27 -27.38 4.39
CA LEU A 213 -32.03 -26.96 3.72
C LEU A 213 -32.21 -26.87 2.20
N ASP A 214 -32.86 -27.85 1.60
CA ASP A 214 -33.16 -27.86 0.15
C ASP A 214 -34.04 -26.67 -0.23
N THR A 215 -35.10 -26.41 0.55
CA THR A 215 -36.01 -25.29 0.32
C THR A 215 -35.31 -23.93 0.50
N LEU A 216 -34.48 -23.79 1.52
CA LEU A 216 -33.77 -22.53 1.82
C LEU A 216 -32.68 -22.19 0.81
N VAL A 217 -32.10 -23.20 0.15
CA VAL A 217 -30.98 -23.03 -0.77
C VAL A 217 -31.44 -23.01 -2.22
N PHE A 218 -32.30 -23.94 -2.64
CA PHE A 218 -32.62 -24.14 -4.06
C PHE A 218 -34.01 -23.66 -4.46
N THR A 219 -34.99 -23.66 -3.55
CA THR A 219 -36.39 -23.32 -3.87
C THR A 219 -36.74 -21.87 -3.57
N HIS A 220 -36.35 -21.37 -2.39
CA HIS A 220 -36.61 -20.00 -1.93
C HIS A 220 -35.35 -19.37 -1.30
N PRO A 221 -34.27 -19.16 -2.08
CA PRO A 221 -33.06 -18.52 -1.57
C PRO A 221 -33.34 -17.03 -1.25
N THR A 222 -32.80 -16.53 -0.14
CA THR A 222 -32.91 -15.09 0.22
C THR A 222 -31.78 -14.27 -0.40
N THR A 223 -30.63 -14.91 -0.62
CA THR A 223 -29.46 -14.35 -1.32
C THR A 223 -29.13 -15.21 -2.54
N SER A 224 -27.93 -15.07 -3.14
CA SER A 224 -27.52 -15.99 -4.19
C SER A 224 -27.36 -17.41 -3.63
N ILE A 225 -27.69 -18.43 -4.44
CA ILE A 225 -27.53 -19.84 -4.07
C ILE A 225 -26.09 -20.14 -3.62
N GLU A 226 -25.10 -19.47 -4.20
CA GLU A 226 -23.68 -19.57 -3.80
C GLU A 226 -23.45 -19.12 -2.35
N GLU A 227 -24.02 -18.00 -1.94
CA GLU A 227 -23.88 -17.48 -0.59
C GLU A 227 -24.69 -18.31 0.42
N GLU A 228 -25.87 -18.79 0.04
CA GLU A 228 -26.66 -19.73 0.86
C GLU A 228 -25.91 -21.04 1.12
N LEU A 229 -25.33 -21.65 0.07
CA LEU A 229 -24.52 -22.86 0.20
C LEU A 229 -23.27 -22.61 1.05
N LYS A 230 -22.59 -21.48 0.84
CA LYS A 230 -21.44 -21.09 1.66
C LYS A 230 -21.83 -20.97 3.13
N ASN A 231 -22.93 -20.29 3.45
CA ASN A 231 -23.43 -20.13 4.81
C ASN A 231 -23.75 -21.50 5.46
N VAL A 232 -24.47 -22.37 4.75
CA VAL A 232 -24.82 -23.71 5.25
C VAL A 232 -23.57 -24.57 5.47
N PHE A 233 -22.68 -24.65 4.48
CA PHE A 233 -21.47 -25.46 4.57
C PHE A 233 -20.49 -24.94 5.61
N GLN A 234 -20.34 -23.61 5.77
CA GLN A 234 -19.48 -23.02 6.79
C GLN A 234 -19.89 -23.44 8.21
N VAL A 235 -21.19 -23.62 8.46
CA VAL A 235 -21.70 -24.11 9.75
C VAL A 235 -21.65 -25.64 9.86
N LEU A 236 -21.82 -26.39 8.77
CA LEU A 236 -21.76 -27.86 8.78
C LEU A 236 -20.33 -28.41 8.91
N LEU A 237 -19.35 -27.76 8.29
CA LEU A 237 -17.96 -28.25 8.19
C LEU A 237 -17.34 -28.60 9.56
N PRO A 238 -17.47 -27.79 10.63
CA PRO A 238 -16.96 -28.14 11.96
C PRO A 238 -17.52 -29.44 12.55
N PHE A 239 -18.73 -29.84 12.17
CA PHE A 239 -19.32 -31.11 12.65
C PHE A 239 -18.73 -32.33 11.95
N THR A 240 -18.13 -32.17 10.77
CA THR A 240 -17.46 -33.27 10.05
C THR A 240 -16.16 -33.73 10.73
N SER A 241 -15.61 -32.90 11.61
CA SER A 241 -14.38 -33.17 12.37
C SER A 241 -14.62 -33.52 13.84
N MET A 242 -15.87 -33.60 14.29
CA MET A 242 -16.15 -33.93 15.69
C MET A 242 -15.75 -35.38 16.03
N GLN A 243 -15.30 -35.58 17.28
CA GLN A 243 -15.04 -36.93 17.81
C GLN A 243 -16.31 -37.78 17.88
N ASN A 244 -17.47 -37.16 18.04
CA ASN A 244 -18.76 -37.83 18.04
C ASN A 244 -19.06 -38.38 16.63
N SER A 245 -19.00 -39.70 16.50
CA SER A 245 -19.25 -40.44 15.26
C SER A 245 -20.64 -40.17 14.67
N ALA A 246 -21.68 -40.14 15.51
CA ALA A 246 -23.05 -39.89 15.08
C ALA A 246 -23.23 -38.46 14.55
N ALA A 247 -22.62 -37.47 15.22
CA ALA A 247 -22.66 -36.08 14.76
C ALA A 247 -21.97 -35.90 13.40
N ARG A 248 -20.78 -36.52 13.26
CA ARG A 248 -20.01 -36.53 12.02
C ARG A 248 -20.76 -37.22 10.88
N GLN A 249 -21.32 -38.42 11.13
CA GLN A 249 -22.13 -39.15 10.15
C GLN A 249 -23.31 -38.30 9.65
N ARG A 250 -24.03 -37.63 10.57
CA ARG A 250 -25.18 -36.79 10.22
C ARG A 250 -24.76 -35.58 9.39
N ALA A 251 -23.68 -34.90 9.78
CA ALA A 251 -23.16 -33.74 9.05
C ALA A 251 -22.75 -34.11 7.62
N VAL A 252 -21.98 -35.20 7.46
CA VAL A 252 -21.58 -35.72 6.13
C VAL A 252 -22.81 -36.16 5.33
N GLY A 253 -23.81 -36.75 5.98
CA GLY A 253 -25.09 -37.09 5.35
C GLY A 253 -25.82 -35.85 4.80
N ARG A 254 -25.83 -34.73 5.54
CA ARG A 254 -26.43 -33.46 5.08
C ARG A 254 -25.68 -32.87 3.90
N ILE A 255 -24.35 -32.89 3.97
CA ILE A 255 -23.48 -32.49 2.86
C ILE A 255 -23.79 -33.33 1.62
N TRP A 256 -23.91 -34.65 1.76
CA TRP A 256 -24.26 -35.53 0.64
C TRP A 256 -25.58 -35.15 -0.02
N LYS A 257 -26.66 -34.94 0.77
CA LYS A 257 -27.97 -34.56 0.22
C LYS A 257 -27.92 -33.20 -0.49
N LEU A 258 -27.25 -32.21 0.09
CA LEU A 258 -27.07 -30.91 -0.55
C LEU A 258 -26.26 -31.00 -1.84
N SER A 259 -25.18 -31.79 -1.89
CA SER A 259 -24.40 -32.03 -3.10
C SER A 259 -25.22 -32.73 -4.19
N HIS A 260 -26.12 -33.64 -3.82
CA HIS A 260 -27.07 -34.26 -4.74
C HIS A 260 -28.06 -33.24 -5.31
N SER A 261 -28.69 -32.43 -4.45
CA SER A 261 -29.63 -31.38 -4.87
C SER A 261 -28.95 -30.35 -5.77
N LEU A 262 -27.70 -29.98 -5.49
CA LEU A 262 -26.91 -29.08 -6.34
C LEU A 262 -26.76 -29.62 -7.76
N VAL A 263 -26.42 -30.90 -7.90
CA VAL A 263 -26.29 -31.54 -9.22
C VAL A 263 -27.63 -31.58 -9.95
N HIS A 264 -28.72 -31.89 -9.24
CA HIS A 264 -30.07 -31.92 -9.80
C HIS A 264 -30.54 -30.54 -10.26
N TYR A 265 -30.31 -29.51 -9.44
CA TYR A 265 -30.57 -28.12 -9.79
C TYR A 265 -29.80 -27.71 -11.06
N CYS A 266 -28.55 -28.15 -11.19
CA CYS A 266 -27.76 -27.96 -12.41
C CYS A 266 -28.21 -28.84 -13.60
N GLN A 267 -29.12 -29.80 -13.44
CA GLN A 267 -29.68 -30.66 -14.50
C GLN A 267 -31.03 -30.18 -15.02
N GLU A 268 -31.89 -29.68 -14.13
CA GLU A 268 -33.24 -29.26 -14.47
C GLU A 268 -33.28 -27.87 -15.12
N ARG A 269 -32.92 -27.79 -16.41
CA ARG A 269 -33.49 -26.83 -17.38
C ARG A 269 -33.06 -27.18 -18.81
N PRO A 270 -33.84 -27.97 -19.54
CA PRO A 270 -33.65 -28.16 -20.98
C PRO A 270 -34.11 -26.91 -21.73
N HIS A 271 -33.35 -26.56 -22.77
CA HIS A 271 -33.66 -25.53 -23.75
C HIS A 271 -35.03 -25.72 -24.42
N HIS A 272 -36.12 -25.18 -23.87
CA HIS A 272 -37.33 -24.97 -24.67
C HIS A 272 -38.01 -23.62 -24.36
N SER A 273 -38.27 -22.89 -25.45
CA SER A 273 -39.17 -21.74 -25.64
C SER A 273 -38.78 -20.38 -25.02
N SER A 274 -38.33 -19.50 -25.92
CA SER A 274 -38.72 -18.09 -26.09
C SER A 274 -39.01 -17.23 -24.85
N GLY A 275 -38.19 -16.19 -24.68
CA GLY A 275 -38.58 -14.94 -24.02
C GLY A 275 -37.98 -14.73 -22.64
N GLN A 276 -36.82 -14.05 -22.60
CA GLN A 276 -36.34 -13.26 -21.45
C GLN A 276 -36.40 -13.93 -20.07
N SER A 277 -35.61 -14.99 -19.86
CA SER A 277 -35.00 -15.26 -18.57
C SER A 277 -33.67 -15.94 -18.81
N ARG A 278 -32.57 -15.31 -18.41
CA ARG A 278 -31.21 -15.82 -18.59
C ARG A 278 -31.12 -17.20 -17.91
N SER A 279 -30.91 -18.23 -18.72
CA SER A 279 -30.54 -19.57 -18.27
C SER A 279 -29.19 -19.48 -17.56
N ILE A 280 -29.16 -19.62 -16.23
CA ILE A 280 -27.90 -19.69 -15.49
C ILE A 280 -27.29 -21.06 -15.79
N CYS A 281 -26.28 -21.10 -16.66
CA CYS A 281 -25.51 -22.31 -16.91
C CYS A 281 -24.65 -22.62 -15.68
N CYS A 282 -24.56 -23.89 -15.29
CA CYS A 282 -23.80 -24.37 -14.11
C CYS A 282 -22.31 -23.96 -14.12
N GLY A 283 -21.77 -23.42 -15.21
CA GLY A 283 -20.40 -22.92 -15.27
C GLY A 283 -20.20 -21.42 -15.01
N GLU A 284 -21.25 -20.62 -14.80
CA GLU A 284 -21.11 -19.32 -14.12
C GLU A 284 -21.06 -19.49 -12.59
N PHE A 285 -21.47 -20.66 -12.10
CA PHE A 285 -21.66 -20.96 -10.69
C PHE A 285 -20.34 -21.33 -9.98
N ARG A 286 -20.02 -20.63 -8.90
CA ARG A 286 -18.84 -20.89 -8.06
C ARG A 286 -19.28 -21.34 -6.68
N LEU A 287 -18.79 -22.49 -6.23
CA LEU A 287 -18.97 -22.94 -4.86
C LEU A 287 -17.79 -22.44 -3.99
N PRO A 288 -17.96 -21.40 -3.15
CA PRO A 288 -16.82 -20.69 -2.55
C PRO A 288 -16.00 -21.51 -1.53
N VAL A 289 -16.54 -22.64 -1.07
CA VAL A 289 -15.92 -23.53 -0.06
C VAL A 289 -15.61 -24.92 -0.62
N LEU A 290 -15.59 -25.08 -1.95
CA LEU A 290 -15.45 -26.39 -2.60
C LEU A 290 -14.19 -27.15 -2.16
N GLY A 291 -13.04 -26.46 -2.08
CA GLY A 291 -11.79 -27.08 -1.63
C GLY A 291 -11.89 -27.61 -0.20
N GLN A 292 -12.39 -26.79 0.73
CA GLN A 292 -12.59 -27.18 2.13
C GLN A 292 -13.57 -28.36 2.26
N LEU A 293 -14.64 -28.34 1.46
CA LEU A 293 -15.68 -29.37 1.44
C LEU A 293 -15.12 -30.72 0.96
N VAL A 294 -14.46 -30.72 -0.20
CA VAL A 294 -13.85 -31.93 -0.78
C VAL A 294 -12.79 -32.49 0.16
N GLY A 295 -11.93 -31.65 0.74
CA GLY A 295 -10.93 -32.08 1.70
C GLY A 295 -11.54 -32.74 2.95
N SER A 296 -12.61 -32.16 3.48
CA SER A 296 -13.26 -32.66 4.70
C SER A 296 -13.91 -34.01 4.44
N LEU A 297 -14.54 -34.18 3.29
CA LEU A 297 -15.12 -35.44 2.86
C LEU A 297 -14.05 -36.52 2.64
N ILE A 298 -12.92 -36.17 2.02
CA ILE A 298 -11.81 -37.11 1.81
C ILE A 298 -11.21 -37.56 3.15
N LEU A 299 -11.04 -36.65 4.11
CA LEU A 299 -10.64 -37.01 5.48
C LEU A 299 -11.69 -37.89 6.17
N CYS A 300 -12.98 -37.64 5.93
CA CYS A 300 -14.06 -38.49 6.46
C CYS A 300 -14.07 -39.90 5.88
N CYS A 301 -13.60 -40.10 4.65
CA CYS A 301 -13.46 -41.43 4.04
C CYS A 301 -12.42 -42.32 4.74
N ALA A 302 -11.55 -41.75 5.58
CA ALA A 302 -10.52 -42.47 6.33
C ALA A 302 -11.02 -43.07 7.66
N PHE A 303 -12.23 -42.72 8.12
CA PHE A 303 -12.82 -43.36 9.31
C PHE A 303 -13.29 -44.77 9.00
N GLN A 304 -13.22 -45.65 10.01
CA GLN A 304 -13.63 -47.05 9.90
C GLN A 304 -15.17 -47.25 9.93
N GLU A 305 -15.94 -46.17 10.02
CA GLU A 305 -17.41 -46.23 10.07
C GLU A 305 -18.01 -46.29 8.65
N ASP A 306 -18.56 -47.45 8.27
CA ASP A 306 -19.12 -47.71 6.94
C ASP A 306 -20.15 -46.65 6.47
N LYS A 307 -21.03 -46.19 7.37
CA LYS A 307 -22.07 -45.19 7.02
C LYS A 307 -21.49 -43.82 6.70
N THR A 308 -20.52 -43.36 7.49
CA THR A 308 -19.85 -42.05 7.30
C THR A 308 -19.03 -42.06 6.01
N GLN A 309 -18.28 -43.15 5.78
CA GLN A 309 -17.49 -43.34 4.57
C GLN A 309 -18.38 -43.39 3.31
N SER A 310 -19.49 -44.14 3.35
CA SER A 310 -20.43 -44.22 2.23
C SER A 310 -21.06 -42.86 1.90
N CYS A 311 -21.49 -42.09 2.91
CA CYS A 311 -22.03 -40.75 2.69
C CYS A 311 -20.96 -39.82 2.09
N ALA A 312 -19.72 -39.89 2.58
CA ALA A 312 -18.62 -39.07 2.08
C ALA A 312 -18.28 -39.37 0.61
N LEU A 313 -18.15 -40.66 0.26
CA LEU A 313 -17.89 -41.09 -1.12
C LEU A 313 -19.01 -40.67 -2.08
N ASN A 314 -20.27 -40.80 -1.66
CA ASN A 314 -21.40 -40.37 -2.47
C ASN A 314 -21.45 -38.84 -2.65
N ALA A 315 -21.15 -38.08 -1.60
CA ALA A 315 -21.01 -36.62 -1.68
C ALA A 315 -19.90 -36.22 -2.66
N LEU A 316 -18.72 -36.85 -2.57
CA LEU A 316 -17.61 -36.63 -3.49
C LEU A 316 -17.98 -36.94 -4.94
N ARG A 317 -18.72 -38.03 -5.20
CA ARG A 317 -19.17 -38.36 -6.55
C ARG A 317 -20.06 -37.26 -7.14
N HIS A 318 -21.00 -36.72 -6.37
CA HIS A 318 -21.86 -35.63 -6.83
C HIS A 318 -21.08 -34.33 -7.05
N LEU A 319 -20.17 -33.98 -6.14
CA LEU A 319 -19.29 -32.81 -6.30
C LEU A 319 -18.36 -32.96 -7.51
N TYR A 320 -17.95 -34.19 -7.83
CA TYR A 320 -17.16 -34.47 -9.03
C TYR A 320 -17.98 -34.27 -10.31
N THR A 321 -19.24 -34.71 -10.32
CA THR A 321 -20.15 -34.40 -11.44
C THR A 321 -20.35 -32.90 -11.61
N PHE A 322 -20.44 -32.16 -10.50
CA PHE A 322 -20.53 -30.70 -10.53
C PHE A 322 -19.25 -30.06 -11.11
N ILE A 323 -18.07 -30.43 -10.62
CA ILE A 323 -16.80 -29.81 -11.07
C ILE A 323 -16.51 -30.09 -12.55
N LEU A 324 -16.80 -31.31 -13.03
CA LEU A 324 -16.62 -31.64 -14.46
C LEU A 324 -17.48 -30.77 -15.36
N ARG A 325 -18.71 -30.42 -14.94
CA ARG A 325 -19.58 -29.52 -15.69
C ARG A 325 -19.04 -28.10 -15.73
N ARG A 326 -18.54 -27.60 -14.59
CA ARG A 326 -17.88 -26.29 -14.51
C ARG A 326 -16.68 -26.24 -15.46
N SER A 327 -15.79 -27.24 -15.40
CA SER A 327 -14.60 -27.29 -16.25
C SER A 327 -14.93 -27.37 -17.74
N ARG A 328 -15.96 -28.14 -18.12
CA ARG A 328 -16.42 -28.22 -19.53
C ARG A 328 -16.96 -26.88 -20.03
N TRP A 329 -17.68 -26.15 -19.17
CA TRP A 329 -18.18 -24.82 -19.51
C TRP A 329 -17.04 -23.81 -19.69
N GLU A 330 -16.07 -23.80 -18.78
CA GLU A 330 -14.91 -22.91 -18.85
C GLU A 330 -14.00 -23.21 -20.06
N ALA A 331 -14.01 -24.44 -20.58
CA ALA A 331 -13.16 -24.89 -21.68
C ALA A 331 -13.79 -24.75 -23.10
N GLN A 332 -14.97 -24.15 -23.24
CA GLN A 332 -15.72 -24.07 -24.52
C GLN A 332 -14.98 -23.41 -25.69
N SER A 333 -13.88 -22.68 -25.45
CA SER A 333 -13.06 -22.07 -26.50
C SER A 333 -11.93 -22.97 -27.05
N ASP A 334 -11.59 -24.07 -26.35
CA ASP A 334 -10.38 -24.89 -26.60
C ASP A 334 -10.71 -26.38 -26.86
N GLU A 335 -11.86 -26.69 -27.47
CA GLU A 335 -12.38 -28.07 -27.55
C GLU A 335 -11.56 -29.03 -28.42
N GLN A 336 -10.83 -28.55 -29.42
CA GLN A 336 -10.20 -29.41 -30.45
C GLN A 336 -9.03 -30.28 -29.97
N GLY A 337 -8.56 -30.12 -28.72
CA GLY A 337 -7.47 -30.93 -28.15
C GLY A 337 -7.80 -31.69 -26.85
N LYS A 338 -9.05 -31.63 -26.35
CA LYS A 338 -9.40 -32.18 -25.01
C LYS A 338 -10.42 -33.34 -25.04
N GLN A 339 -10.84 -33.79 -26.21
CA GLN A 339 -11.87 -34.83 -26.34
C GLN A 339 -11.51 -36.14 -25.61
N GLU A 340 -10.30 -36.67 -25.84
CA GLU A 340 -9.82 -37.90 -25.15
C GLU A 340 -9.75 -37.72 -23.63
N GLN A 341 -9.40 -36.52 -23.15
CA GLN A 341 -9.39 -36.20 -21.72
C GLN A 341 -10.81 -36.24 -21.14
N TRP A 342 -11.81 -35.71 -21.83
CA TRP A 342 -13.19 -35.71 -21.35
C TRP A 342 -13.84 -37.11 -21.37
N GLU A 343 -13.39 -37.98 -22.27
CA GLU A 343 -13.80 -39.38 -22.35
C GLU A 343 -13.25 -40.17 -21.15
N ASP A 344 -11.96 -40.04 -20.82
CA ASP A 344 -11.35 -40.64 -19.62
C ASP A 344 -12.01 -40.12 -18.32
N GLU A 345 -12.33 -38.82 -18.24
CA GLU A 345 -13.01 -38.27 -17.06
C GLU A 345 -14.47 -38.74 -16.93
N HIS A 346 -15.15 -38.97 -18.06
CA HIS A 346 -16.50 -39.55 -18.07
C HIS A 346 -16.45 -41.04 -17.69
N GLU A 347 -15.48 -41.79 -18.20
CA GLU A 347 -15.25 -43.19 -17.84
C GLU A 347 -14.96 -43.34 -16.34
N PHE A 348 -14.14 -42.45 -15.77
CA PHE A 348 -13.88 -42.41 -14.33
C PHE A 348 -15.15 -42.12 -13.51
N SER A 349 -16.01 -41.19 -13.96
CA SER A 349 -17.28 -40.91 -13.28
C SER A 349 -18.22 -42.12 -13.26
N LEU A 350 -18.14 -43.01 -14.25
CA LEU A 350 -18.89 -44.26 -14.32
C LEU A 350 -18.23 -45.38 -13.47
N SER A 351 -16.90 -45.41 -13.43
CA SER A 351 -16.08 -46.37 -12.69
C SER A 351 -15.60 -45.84 -11.34
N TRP A 352 -16.52 -45.25 -10.57
CA TRP A 352 -16.21 -44.61 -9.29
C TRP A 352 -15.48 -45.56 -8.31
N THR A 353 -14.37 -45.09 -7.75
CA THR A 353 -13.51 -45.87 -6.84
C THR A 353 -13.72 -45.50 -5.37
N THR A 354 -13.34 -46.38 -4.45
CA THR A 354 -13.25 -46.07 -3.01
C THR A 354 -11.87 -45.51 -2.64
N ASN A 355 -10.90 -45.54 -3.56
CA ASN A 355 -9.56 -45.04 -3.32
C ASN A 355 -9.55 -43.50 -3.30
N THR A 356 -9.46 -42.93 -2.10
CA THR A 356 -9.45 -41.50 -1.83
C THR A 356 -8.32 -40.75 -2.53
N LEU A 357 -7.17 -41.39 -2.75
CA LEU A 357 -6.02 -40.77 -3.42
C LEU A 357 -6.29 -40.56 -4.91
N VAL A 358 -6.89 -41.55 -5.57
CA VAL A 358 -7.27 -41.45 -6.99
C VAL A 358 -8.36 -40.38 -7.17
N ILE A 359 -9.34 -40.34 -6.26
CA ILE A 359 -10.38 -39.30 -6.26
C ILE A 359 -9.74 -37.91 -6.14
N LEU A 360 -8.82 -37.71 -5.19
CA LEU A 360 -8.17 -36.41 -5.00
C LEU A 360 -7.40 -35.97 -6.25
N GLN A 361 -6.61 -36.85 -6.86
CA GLN A 361 -5.86 -36.55 -8.08
C GLN A 361 -6.79 -36.07 -9.20
N ARG A 362 -7.96 -36.69 -9.34
CA ARG A 362 -8.97 -36.32 -10.33
C ARG A 362 -9.55 -34.94 -10.04
N PHE A 363 -9.89 -34.64 -8.79
CA PHE A 363 -10.35 -33.30 -8.39
C PHE A 363 -9.30 -32.21 -8.60
N ALA A 364 -8.05 -32.47 -8.22
CA ALA A 364 -6.96 -31.50 -8.28
C ALA A 364 -6.71 -30.96 -9.69
N LYS A 365 -6.96 -31.76 -10.74
CA LYS A 365 -6.87 -31.34 -12.15
C LYS A 365 -7.84 -30.22 -12.54
N HIS A 366 -8.96 -30.10 -11.82
CA HIS A 366 -10.09 -29.21 -12.14
C HIS A 366 -10.23 -28.05 -11.14
N PHE A 367 -9.34 -27.95 -10.16
CA PHE A 367 -9.37 -26.88 -9.16
C PHE A 367 -8.64 -25.63 -9.61
N HIS A 368 -9.22 -24.48 -9.23
CA HIS A 368 -8.51 -23.22 -9.21
C HIS A 368 -7.44 -23.20 -8.11
N SER A 369 -6.45 -22.33 -8.25
CA SER A 369 -5.33 -22.25 -7.29
C SER A 369 -5.78 -22.00 -5.84
N TRP A 370 -6.81 -21.18 -5.64
CA TRP A 370 -7.36 -20.90 -4.30
C TRP A 370 -8.13 -22.09 -3.70
N GLU A 371 -8.75 -22.96 -4.52
CA GLU A 371 -9.44 -24.19 -4.07
C GLU A 371 -8.43 -25.25 -3.63
N THR A 372 -7.35 -25.40 -4.39
CA THR A 372 -6.21 -26.24 -4.00
C THR A 372 -5.53 -25.72 -2.73
N THR A 373 -5.44 -24.39 -2.58
CA THR A 373 -4.94 -23.76 -1.36
C THR A 373 -5.82 -24.11 -0.15
N ASP A 374 -7.14 -24.03 -0.28
CA ASP A 374 -8.07 -24.41 0.78
C ASP A 374 -7.91 -25.88 1.20
N LEU A 375 -7.64 -26.78 0.24
CA LEU A 375 -7.32 -28.18 0.53
C LEU A 375 -6.01 -28.35 1.28
N ILE A 376 -4.95 -27.63 0.89
CA ILE A 376 -3.67 -27.64 1.58
C ILE A 376 -3.84 -27.14 3.02
N LEU A 377 -4.60 -26.06 3.21
CA LEU A 377 -4.91 -25.51 4.54
C LEU A 377 -5.70 -26.49 5.40
N LEU A 378 -6.66 -27.21 4.82
CA LEU A 378 -7.41 -28.23 5.53
C LEU A 378 -6.54 -29.45 5.87
N ALA A 379 -5.67 -29.89 4.96
CA ALA A 379 -4.72 -30.95 5.23
C ALA A 379 -3.78 -30.57 6.39
N LEU A 380 -3.31 -29.31 6.42
CA LEU A 380 -2.54 -28.76 7.55
C LEU A 380 -3.33 -28.78 8.86
N GLN A 381 -4.61 -28.41 8.83
CA GLN A 381 -5.47 -28.48 10.01
C GLN A 381 -5.67 -29.94 10.46
N GLY A 382 -5.87 -30.87 9.53
CA GLY A 382 -5.99 -32.29 9.81
C GLY A 382 -4.72 -32.90 10.42
N MET A 383 -3.54 -32.40 10.04
CA MET A 383 -2.27 -32.82 10.65
C MET A 383 -2.07 -32.24 12.06
N LYS A 384 -2.68 -31.10 12.38
CA LYS A 384 -2.63 -30.47 13.70
C LYS A 384 -3.61 -31.12 14.68
N ASP A 385 -4.83 -31.43 14.25
CA ASP A 385 -5.90 -31.97 15.10
C ASP A 385 -5.94 -33.51 15.06
N CYS A 386 -4.86 -34.16 15.54
CA CYS A 386 -4.69 -35.62 15.51
C CYS A 386 -5.78 -36.42 16.24
N SER A 387 -6.59 -35.76 17.08
CA SER A 387 -7.72 -36.37 17.78
C SER A 387 -8.96 -36.50 16.90
N ASN A 388 -9.08 -35.65 15.88
CA ASN A 388 -10.25 -35.50 15.05
C ASN A 388 -10.04 -36.05 13.64
N TYR A 389 -8.80 -36.12 13.16
CA TYR A 389 -8.47 -36.59 11.82
C TYR A 389 -7.31 -37.58 11.82
N ASN A 390 -7.22 -38.38 10.75
CA ASN A 390 -6.08 -39.26 10.54
C ASN A 390 -4.90 -38.45 9.96
N THR A 391 -3.91 -38.16 10.81
CA THR A 391 -2.71 -37.37 10.49
C THR A 391 -1.94 -37.94 9.29
N GLN A 392 -1.88 -39.26 9.13
CA GLN A 392 -1.21 -39.90 7.98
C GLN A 392 -1.93 -39.60 6.68
N VAL A 393 -3.26 -39.73 6.67
CA VAL A 393 -4.06 -39.41 5.49
C VAL A 393 -3.92 -37.93 5.15
N ALA A 394 -4.05 -37.03 6.14
CA ALA A 394 -3.87 -35.59 5.94
C ALA A 394 -2.47 -35.26 5.37
N SER A 395 -1.41 -35.93 5.84
CA SER A 395 -0.04 -35.73 5.32
C SER A 395 0.12 -36.18 3.86
N ILE A 396 -0.50 -37.32 3.49
CA ILE A 396 -0.47 -37.82 2.11
C ILE A 396 -1.29 -36.89 1.19
N LEU A 397 -2.44 -36.38 1.65
CA LEU A 397 -3.23 -35.42 0.89
C LEU A 397 -2.39 -34.17 0.56
N MET A 398 -1.69 -33.62 1.55
CA MET A 398 -0.82 -32.47 1.33
C MET A 398 0.28 -32.78 0.31
N ALA A 399 0.92 -33.94 0.41
CA ALA A 399 1.98 -34.35 -0.51
C ALA A 399 1.50 -34.46 -1.97
N MET A 400 0.32 -35.04 -2.18
CA MET A 400 -0.25 -35.26 -3.50
C MET A 400 -0.67 -33.96 -4.18
N LEU A 401 -1.23 -33.02 -3.44
CA LEU A 401 -1.68 -31.73 -3.98
C LEU A 401 -0.52 -30.87 -4.48
N MET A 402 0.69 -31.09 -3.96
CA MET A 402 1.86 -30.27 -4.29
C MET A 402 2.47 -30.58 -5.65
N VAL A 403 2.16 -31.72 -6.26
CA VAL A 403 2.81 -32.17 -7.52
C VAL A 403 2.43 -31.29 -8.71
N ASP A 404 1.14 -30.95 -8.84
CA ASP A 404 0.60 -30.20 -10.00
C ASP A 404 0.16 -28.77 -9.66
N PHE A 405 0.36 -28.33 -8.41
CA PHE A 405 -0.11 -27.04 -7.93
C PHE A 405 0.72 -25.86 -8.46
N LYS A 406 0.04 -24.81 -8.94
CA LYS A 406 0.66 -23.55 -9.37
C LYS A 406 0.17 -22.40 -8.48
N PRO A 407 0.88 -22.08 -7.38
CA PRO A 407 0.43 -21.10 -6.41
C PRO A 407 0.50 -19.66 -6.95
N MET A 408 -0.54 -18.87 -6.68
CA MET A 408 -0.49 -17.42 -6.82
C MET A 408 0.11 -16.76 -5.58
N LEU A 409 0.39 -15.45 -5.65
CA LEU A 409 0.96 -14.66 -4.54
C LEU A 409 0.20 -14.85 -3.22
N ASN A 410 -1.13 -14.70 -3.24
CA ASN A 410 -1.98 -14.85 -2.05
C ASN A 410 -1.99 -16.29 -1.50
N ASP A 411 -1.85 -17.29 -2.39
CA ASP A 411 -1.85 -18.69 -1.99
C ASP A 411 -0.61 -19.02 -1.16
N VAL A 412 0.57 -18.56 -1.59
CA VAL A 412 1.83 -18.71 -0.83
C VAL A 412 1.69 -18.06 0.55
N GLN A 413 1.13 -16.85 0.62
CA GLN A 413 0.95 -16.14 1.88
C GLN A 413 0.04 -16.89 2.85
N ARG A 414 -1.10 -17.39 2.37
CA ARG A 414 -2.03 -18.18 3.19
C ARG A 414 -1.38 -19.46 3.70
N ILE A 415 -0.67 -20.18 2.83
CA ILE A 415 0.00 -21.45 3.19
C ILE A 415 1.11 -21.22 4.22
N VAL A 416 2.03 -20.28 3.97
CA VAL A 416 3.16 -19.97 4.87
C VAL A 416 2.65 -19.51 6.24
N THR A 417 1.66 -18.61 6.27
CA THR A 417 1.05 -18.13 7.53
C THR A 417 0.38 -19.27 8.30
N ALA A 418 -0.32 -20.17 7.61
CA ALA A 418 -0.95 -21.32 8.25
C ALA A 418 0.07 -22.29 8.83
N ILE A 419 1.15 -22.59 8.09
CA ILE A 419 2.23 -23.45 8.57
C ILE A 419 2.93 -22.82 9.79
N HIS A 420 3.23 -21.52 9.74
CA HIS A 420 3.82 -20.82 10.87
C HIS A 420 2.98 -21.00 12.15
N ARG A 421 1.65 -20.87 12.04
CA ARG A 421 0.72 -21.04 13.18
C ARG A 421 0.51 -22.50 13.62
N SER A 422 0.66 -23.47 12.72
CA SER A 422 0.28 -24.88 13.00
C SER A 422 1.46 -25.80 13.29
N ARG A 423 2.65 -25.55 12.74
CA ARG A 423 3.75 -26.53 12.73
C ARG A 423 4.20 -27.01 14.11
N LYS A 424 4.22 -26.13 15.12
CA LYS A 424 4.62 -26.47 16.49
C LYS A 424 3.64 -27.42 17.20
N LEU A 425 2.43 -27.53 16.66
CA LEU A 425 1.37 -28.39 17.19
C LEU A 425 1.33 -29.75 16.48
N ILE A 426 2.11 -29.94 15.42
CA ILE A 426 2.19 -31.19 14.66
C ILE A 426 3.32 -32.06 15.22
N THR A 427 2.97 -33.24 15.74
CA THR A 427 3.93 -34.16 16.38
C THR A 427 4.42 -35.28 15.45
N GLU A 428 3.72 -35.57 14.34
CA GLU A 428 4.08 -36.67 13.46
C GLU A 428 5.22 -36.31 12.49
N GLU A 429 6.33 -37.04 12.54
CA GLU A 429 7.53 -36.77 11.73
C GLU A 429 7.28 -36.89 10.21
N LYS A 430 6.35 -37.76 9.77
CA LYS A 430 5.94 -37.84 8.36
C LYS A 430 5.30 -36.54 7.89
N ALA A 431 4.41 -35.96 8.68
CA ALA A 431 3.76 -34.68 8.38
C ALA A 431 4.80 -33.54 8.33
N LEU A 432 5.70 -33.49 9.32
CA LEU A 432 6.79 -32.51 9.35
C LEU A 432 7.72 -32.64 8.13
N ARG A 433 8.06 -33.85 7.69
CA ARG A 433 8.85 -34.07 6.47
C ARG A 433 8.20 -33.51 5.21
N HIS A 434 6.88 -33.66 5.06
CA HIS A 434 6.17 -33.05 3.93
C HIS A 434 6.24 -31.52 4.03
N ILE A 435 5.97 -30.94 5.20
CA ILE A 435 6.11 -29.48 5.41
C ILE A 435 7.50 -29.00 5.02
N ARG A 436 8.57 -29.68 5.46
CA ARG A 436 9.96 -29.34 5.11
C ARG A 436 10.22 -29.37 3.60
N GLY A 437 9.66 -30.35 2.88
CA GLY A 437 9.83 -30.47 1.43
C GLY A 437 9.14 -29.38 0.61
N ILE A 438 8.16 -28.69 1.19
CA ILE A 438 7.30 -27.72 0.48
C ILE A 438 7.95 -26.33 0.38
N PHE A 439 8.67 -25.92 1.41
CA PHE A 439 9.27 -24.57 1.46
C PHE A 439 10.24 -24.28 0.31
N PRO A 440 11.21 -25.16 -0.01
CA PRO A 440 12.13 -24.92 -1.13
C PRO A 440 11.40 -24.81 -2.46
N TRP A 441 10.35 -25.63 -2.64
CA TRP A 441 9.56 -25.64 -3.86
C TRP A 441 8.72 -24.36 -4.02
N LEU A 442 8.04 -23.91 -2.95
CA LEU A 442 7.30 -22.64 -2.95
C LEU A 442 8.25 -21.46 -3.21
N ALA A 443 9.42 -21.46 -2.57
CA ALA A 443 10.43 -20.42 -2.74
C ALA A 443 11.05 -20.42 -4.15
N ALA A 444 11.22 -21.59 -4.77
CA ALA A 444 11.69 -21.71 -6.15
C ALA A 444 10.64 -21.24 -7.17
N THR A 445 9.36 -21.50 -6.89
CA THR A 445 8.23 -21.17 -7.77
C THR A 445 7.88 -19.68 -7.72
N ASN A 446 7.86 -19.08 -6.52
CA ASN A 446 7.53 -17.68 -6.33
C ASN A 446 8.37 -17.07 -5.18
N PRO A 447 9.63 -16.68 -5.44
CA PRO A 447 10.54 -16.16 -4.41
C PRO A 447 10.04 -14.87 -3.80
N HIS A 448 9.43 -13.99 -4.60
CA HIS A 448 8.83 -12.74 -4.14
C HIS A 448 7.74 -12.98 -3.10
N ALA A 449 6.77 -13.84 -3.43
CA ALA A 449 5.68 -14.21 -2.54
C ALA A 449 6.18 -14.84 -1.24
N MET A 450 7.17 -15.75 -1.34
CA MET A 450 7.76 -16.40 -0.17
C MET A 450 8.45 -15.39 0.75
N THR A 451 9.31 -14.53 0.20
CA THR A 451 10.04 -13.51 0.96
C THR A 451 9.07 -12.58 1.69
N LEU A 452 8.07 -12.02 1.01
CA LEU A 452 7.06 -11.16 1.66
C LEU A 452 6.26 -11.91 2.73
N SER A 453 5.87 -13.16 2.46
CA SER A 453 5.09 -13.95 3.43
C SER A 453 5.85 -14.21 4.72
N LEU A 454 7.16 -14.53 4.62
CA LEU A 454 8.01 -14.74 5.79
C LEU A 454 8.23 -13.45 6.57
N LEU A 455 8.49 -12.32 5.88
CA LEU A 455 8.64 -11.01 6.52
C LEU A 455 7.35 -10.54 7.21
N HIS A 456 6.18 -10.80 6.62
CA HIS A 456 4.89 -10.50 7.23
C HIS A 456 4.58 -11.40 8.44
N CYS A 457 5.12 -12.63 8.49
CA CYS A 457 4.94 -13.49 9.66
C CYS A 457 5.73 -12.98 10.88
N SER A 458 6.93 -12.41 10.67
CA SER A 458 7.72 -11.78 11.73
C SER A 458 8.68 -10.73 11.13
N PRO A 459 8.44 -9.42 11.34
CA PRO A 459 9.33 -8.39 10.84
C PRO A 459 10.68 -8.37 11.55
N THR A 460 10.77 -8.92 12.77
CA THR A 460 12.01 -9.01 13.54
C THR A 460 12.82 -10.28 13.24
N CYS A 461 12.33 -11.14 12.34
CA CYS A 461 12.98 -12.39 11.96
C CYS A 461 13.47 -13.21 13.18
N ASP A 462 12.56 -13.46 14.12
CA ASP A 462 12.86 -14.21 15.34
C ASP A 462 13.26 -15.66 15.04
N LYS A 463 13.84 -16.36 16.03
CA LYS A 463 14.33 -17.74 15.88
C LYS A 463 13.27 -18.68 15.29
N ASP A 464 11.99 -18.46 15.62
CA ASP A 464 10.89 -19.26 15.09
C ASP A 464 10.69 -19.04 13.58
N ILE A 465 10.70 -17.81 13.10
CA ILE A 465 10.59 -17.56 11.65
C ILE A 465 11.87 -17.90 10.91
N TRP A 466 13.03 -17.79 11.56
CA TRP A 466 14.31 -18.18 10.96
C TRP A 466 14.36 -19.67 10.57
N GLU A 467 13.77 -20.56 11.36
CA GLU A 467 13.65 -21.98 10.97
C GLU A 467 12.88 -22.15 9.64
N LEU A 468 11.87 -21.33 9.37
CA LEU A 468 11.15 -21.37 8.09
C LEU A 468 11.98 -20.80 6.95
N TRP A 469 12.78 -19.76 7.21
CA TRP A 469 13.77 -19.27 6.27
C TRP A 469 14.77 -20.35 5.89
N GLN A 470 15.30 -21.09 6.87
CA GLN A 470 16.22 -22.21 6.61
C GLN A 470 15.57 -23.30 5.76
N LEU A 471 14.27 -23.59 5.98
CA LEU A 471 13.53 -24.51 5.11
C LEU A 471 13.37 -23.96 3.70
N ALA A 472 13.07 -22.67 3.51
CA ALA A 472 12.98 -22.08 2.17
C ALA A 472 14.32 -22.06 1.44
N LEU A 473 15.40 -21.79 2.16
CA LEU A 473 16.76 -21.67 1.67
C LEU A 473 17.49 -23.03 1.58
N SER A 474 16.80 -24.16 1.82
CA SER A 474 17.44 -25.47 1.78
C SER A 474 17.86 -25.90 0.37
N SER A 475 17.34 -25.23 -0.68
CA SER A 475 17.79 -25.40 -2.06
C SER A 475 18.71 -24.25 -2.46
N VAL A 476 19.92 -24.60 -2.90
CA VAL A 476 20.99 -23.65 -3.25
C VAL A 476 20.55 -22.64 -4.33
N ASP A 477 19.73 -23.07 -5.29
CA ASP A 477 19.28 -22.23 -6.41
C ASP A 477 18.25 -21.16 -6.00
N VAL A 478 17.65 -21.30 -4.82
CA VAL A 478 16.65 -20.37 -4.28
C VAL A 478 17.31 -19.18 -3.61
N VAL A 479 18.47 -19.38 -2.98
CA VAL A 479 19.15 -18.36 -2.16
C VAL A 479 19.39 -17.06 -2.93
N PRO A 480 19.98 -17.05 -4.16
CA PRO A 480 20.18 -15.80 -4.89
C PRO A 480 18.87 -15.08 -5.22
N LYS A 481 17.80 -15.84 -5.53
CA LYS A 481 16.49 -15.27 -5.88
C LYS A 481 15.88 -14.56 -4.68
N MET A 482 15.88 -15.19 -3.51
CA MET A 482 15.35 -14.58 -2.29
C MET A 482 16.19 -13.38 -1.82
N VAL A 483 17.52 -13.46 -1.93
CA VAL A 483 18.41 -12.33 -1.62
C VAL A 483 18.16 -11.16 -2.58
N GLN A 484 17.88 -11.45 -3.86
CA GLN A 484 17.48 -10.42 -4.82
C GLN A 484 16.15 -9.75 -4.43
N GLU A 485 15.18 -10.49 -3.90
CA GLU A 485 13.94 -9.89 -3.37
C GLU A 485 14.20 -9.00 -2.15
N LEU A 486 15.05 -9.43 -1.22
CA LEU A 486 15.47 -8.62 -0.07
C LEU A 486 16.17 -7.32 -0.52
N LEU A 487 17.04 -7.41 -1.53
CA LEU A 487 17.66 -6.24 -2.15
C LEU A 487 16.61 -5.27 -2.70
N HIS A 488 15.61 -5.76 -3.45
CA HIS A 488 14.55 -4.87 -3.97
C HIS A 488 13.81 -4.16 -2.83
N LEU A 489 13.51 -4.85 -1.71
CA LEU A 489 12.86 -4.24 -0.54
C LEU A 489 13.75 -3.20 0.17
N LEU A 490 15.06 -3.41 0.17
CA LEU A 490 16.05 -2.42 0.64
C LEU A 490 16.13 -1.20 -0.27
N GLU A 491 15.61 -1.25 -1.49
CA GLU A 491 15.70 -0.15 -2.45
C GLU A 491 14.46 0.76 -2.49
N ILE A 492 13.36 0.34 -1.84
CA ILE A 492 12.06 1.03 -1.88
C ILE A 492 12.09 2.36 -1.09
N THR A 493 12.47 2.30 0.19
CA THR A 493 12.42 3.44 1.12
C THR A 493 13.65 3.50 2.00
N PRO A 494 14.10 4.68 2.44
CA PRO A 494 15.15 4.77 3.45
C PRO A 494 14.67 4.21 4.79
N LEU A 495 15.58 3.65 5.56
CA LEU A 495 15.33 3.17 6.92
C LEU A 495 14.92 4.30 7.86
N GLY A 496 14.03 4.00 8.81
CA GLY A 496 13.57 4.94 9.84
C GLY A 496 12.25 5.64 9.52
N LEU A 497 11.74 5.55 8.29
CA LEU A 497 10.40 6.08 7.97
C LEU A 497 9.30 5.24 8.62
N GLU A 498 8.44 5.88 9.42
CA GLU A 498 7.21 5.31 10.01
C GLU A 498 6.13 5.07 8.94
N THR A 499 6.43 4.26 7.94
CA THR A 499 5.51 3.83 6.87
C THR A 499 5.49 2.31 6.80
N GLU A 500 4.44 1.73 6.20
CA GLU A 500 4.40 0.27 5.96
C GLU A 500 5.63 -0.20 5.17
N ASN A 501 6.04 0.58 4.15
CA ASN A 501 7.24 0.30 3.37
C ASN A 501 8.54 0.40 4.20
N GLY A 502 8.64 1.39 5.10
CA GLY A 502 9.80 1.52 6.01
C GLY A 502 9.91 0.34 6.98
N THR A 503 8.77 -0.17 7.47
CA THR A 503 8.73 -1.38 8.30
C THR A 503 9.20 -2.62 7.52
N LEU A 504 8.79 -2.74 6.26
CA LEU A 504 9.25 -3.80 5.35
C LEU A 504 10.75 -3.69 5.01
N THR A 505 11.27 -2.48 4.80
CA THR A 505 12.71 -2.25 4.58
C THR A 505 13.52 -2.68 5.79
N LEU A 506 13.07 -2.37 7.02
CA LEU A 506 13.71 -2.82 8.25
C LEU A 506 13.65 -4.35 8.40
N ALA A 507 12.51 -4.95 8.09
CA ALA A 507 12.36 -6.40 8.12
C ALA A 507 13.29 -7.08 7.10
N ALA A 508 13.42 -6.52 5.89
CA ALA A 508 14.34 -7.01 4.88
C ALA A 508 15.82 -6.88 5.30
N ALA A 509 16.19 -5.77 5.95
CA ALA A 509 17.53 -5.60 6.52
C ALA A 509 17.83 -6.63 7.61
N THR A 510 16.85 -6.90 8.49
CA THR A 510 16.96 -7.90 9.56
C THR A 510 17.09 -9.32 8.98
N ALA A 511 16.26 -9.69 8.02
CA ALA A 511 16.34 -10.99 7.37
C ALA A 511 17.65 -11.18 6.59
N LEU A 512 18.13 -10.13 5.91
CA LEU A 512 19.43 -10.16 5.23
C LEU A 512 20.57 -10.33 6.23
N HIS A 513 20.54 -9.63 7.36
CA HIS A 513 21.52 -9.78 8.43
C HIS A 513 21.59 -11.23 8.95
N GLU A 514 20.45 -11.84 9.29
CA GLU A 514 20.39 -13.24 9.73
C GLU A 514 20.90 -14.21 8.64
N LEU A 515 20.58 -13.95 7.37
CA LEU A 515 21.09 -14.75 6.25
C LEU A 515 22.61 -14.66 6.13
N LEU A 516 23.18 -13.45 6.27
CA LEU A 516 24.62 -13.23 6.19
C LEU A 516 25.40 -13.79 7.39
N GLN A 517 24.78 -13.91 8.56
CA GLN A 517 25.38 -14.61 9.70
C GLN A 517 25.63 -16.10 9.40
N ASN A 518 24.79 -16.70 8.57
CA ASN A 518 24.91 -18.09 8.16
C ASN A 518 25.84 -18.22 6.94
N LEU A 519 27.15 -18.33 7.21
CA LEU A 519 28.23 -18.33 6.20
C LEU A 519 28.10 -19.44 5.13
N GLU A 520 27.27 -20.45 5.35
CA GLU A 520 26.96 -21.52 4.38
C GLU A 520 26.40 -20.96 3.06
N TYR A 521 25.69 -19.83 3.11
CA TYR A 521 25.10 -19.15 1.95
C TYR A 521 26.05 -18.16 1.25
N GLY A 522 27.29 -18.02 1.74
CA GLY A 522 28.28 -17.07 1.26
C GLY A 522 28.50 -17.10 -0.27
N PRO A 523 28.70 -18.27 -0.91
CA PRO A 523 28.91 -18.36 -2.36
C PRO A 523 27.77 -17.77 -3.20
N GLN A 524 26.52 -17.95 -2.76
CA GLN A 524 25.32 -17.49 -3.45
C GLN A 524 25.15 -15.98 -3.26
N VAL A 525 25.43 -15.47 -2.07
CA VAL A 525 25.42 -14.02 -1.76
C VAL A 525 26.49 -13.26 -2.56
N ARG A 526 27.68 -13.85 -2.79
CA ARG A 526 28.77 -13.24 -3.58
C ARG A 526 28.36 -12.86 -5.01
N LEU A 527 27.33 -13.52 -5.57
CA LEU A 527 26.80 -13.22 -6.90
C LEU A 527 26.21 -11.80 -6.96
N LEU A 528 25.53 -11.37 -5.89
CA LEU A 528 24.84 -10.09 -5.75
C LEU A 528 25.62 -9.07 -4.90
N PHE A 529 26.91 -9.34 -4.64
CA PHE A 529 27.72 -8.51 -3.77
C PHE A 529 27.72 -7.02 -4.16
N PRO A 530 27.98 -6.62 -5.42
CA PRO A 530 28.00 -5.20 -5.79
C PRO A 530 26.69 -4.47 -5.51
N GLU A 531 25.57 -5.13 -5.86
CA GLU A 531 24.21 -4.62 -5.66
C GLU A 531 23.92 -4.44 -4.17
N LEU A 532 24.13 -5.49 -3.36
CA LEU A 532 23.89 -5.48 -1.91
C LEU A 532 24.76 -4.45 -1.20
N PHE A 533 26.05 -4.37 -1.56
CA PHE A 533 26.98 -3.44 -0.95
C PHE A 533 26.54 -1.99 -1.21
N VAL A 534 26.19 -1.65 -2.45
CA VAL A 534 25.73 -0.30 -2.80
C VAL A 534 24.41 0.01 -2.09
N ALA A 535 23.44 -0.91 -2.09
CA ALA A 535 22.16 -0.69 -1.41
C ALA A 535 22.33 -0.46 0.09
N LEU A 536 23.16 -1.27 0.77
CA LEU A 536 23.41 -1.13 2.21
C LEU A 536 24.19 0.16 2.54
N ILE A 537 25.20 0.54 1.76
CA ILE A 537 25.92 1.80 1.97
C ILE A 537 25.01 3.01 1.74
N ILE A 538 24.15 2.98 0.72
CA ILE A 538 23.18 4.04 0.47
C ILE A 538 22.15 4.13 1.61
N GLN A 539 21.66 2.99 2.11
CA GLN A 539 20.78 2.95 3.28
C GLN A 539 21.47 3.54 4.52
N LEU A 540 22.73 3.18 4.74
CA LEU A 540 23.52 3.65 5.88
C LEU A 540 23.66 5.18 5.91
N VAL A 541 23.98 5.80 4.76
CA VAL A 541 24.18 7.27 4.69
C VAL A 541 22.87 8.06 4.55
N SER A 542 21.75 7.38 4.32
CA SER A 542 20.42 8.01 4.13
C SER A 542 19.50 7.86 5.34
N SER A 543 19.96 7.22 6.41
CA SER A 543 19.18 7.04 7.64
C SER A 543 19.04 8.36 8.41
N GLU A 544 17.89 8.56 9.05
CA GLU A 544 17.62 9.71 9.91
C GLU A 544 18.56 9.73 11.14
N GLU A 545 18.88 10.92 11.65
CA GLU A 545 19.95 11.15 12.64
C GLU A 545 19.81 10.26 13.89
N LEU A 546 20.88 9.52 14.21
CA LEU A 546 21.05 8.94 15.55
C LEU A 546 21.21 10.08 16.56
N GLY A 547 20.46 10.03 17.65
CA GLY A 547 20.72 10.89 18.80
C GLY A 547 22.17 10.71 19.29
N PRO A 548 22.84 11.76 19.82
CA PRO A 548 24.24 11.68 20.24
C PRO A 548 24.55 10.58 21.28
N LEU A 549 23.53 10.13 22.03
CA LEU A 549 23.63 9.00 22.96
C LEU A 549 23.73 7.64 22.24
N GLU A 550 22.99 7.43 21.15
CA GLU A 550 22.99 6.17 20.40
C GLU A 550 24.25 6.03 19.54
N ALA A 551 24.73 7.14 18.97
CA ALA A 551 26.04 7.20 18.31
C ALA A 551 27.20 6.90 19.27
N ALA A 552 27.09 7.29 20.55
CA ALA A 552 28.04 6.94 21.60
C ALA A 552 27.94 5.46 22.04
N THR A 553 26.74 4.87 22.08
CA THR A 553 26.60 3.43 22.36
C THR A 553 27.09 2.53 21.22
N ILE A 554 26.99 2.96 19.96
CA ILE A 554 27.64 2.28 18.82
C ILE A 554 29.18 2.37 18.92
N ARG A 555 29.69 3.44 19.57
CA ARG A 555 31.12 3.73 19.74
C ARG A 555 31.79 2.96 20.89
N GLU A 556 31.10 2.74 22.01
CA GLU A 556 31.75 2.27 23.25
C GLU A 556 31.64 0.77 23.53
N GLU A 557 30.66 0.05 22.96
CA GLU A 557 30.59 -1.40 23.11
C GLU A 557 31.19 -2.11 21.88
N PRO A 558 32.27 -2.91 22.04
CA PRO A 558 32.73 -3.76 20.95
C PRO A 558 31.60 -4.70 20.56
N PHE A 559 31.23 -4.68 19.27
CA PHE A 559 30.28 -5.56 18.58
C PHE A 559 29.87 -6.80 19.41
N ARG A 560 28.89 -6.65 20.32
CA ARG A 560 28.37 -7.73 21.16
C ARG A 560 26.90 -7.99 20.88
N PRO A 561 26.45 -9.25 20.76
CA PRO A 561 25.15 -9.59 20.15
C PRO A 561 23.91 -9.41 21.06
N SER A 562 23.97 -8.62 22.13
CA SER A 562 23.00 -8.75 23.25
C SER A 562 22.21 -7.49 23.67
N ALA A 563 22.24 -6.40 22.91
CA ALA A 563 21.41 -5.21 23.18
C ALA A 563 20.47 -4.93 21.99
N PRO A 564 19.26 -4.36 22.20
CA PRO A 564 18.30 -4.11 21.12
C PRO A 564 18.94 -3.23 20.06
N THR A 565 19.18 -3.82 18.90
CA THR A 565 19.96 -3.25 17.81
C THR A 565 19.12 -2.16 17.15
N SER A 566 19.53 -0.89 17.25
CA SER A 566 18.93 0.17 16.42
C SER A 566 19.01 -0.25 14.94
N ALA A 567 18.04 0.16 14.11
CA ALA A 567 17.97 -0.21 12.70
C ALA A 567 19.29 0.03 11.95
N ILE A 568 20.00 1.09 12.32
CA ILE A 568 21.29 1.47 11.75
C ILE A 568 22.39 0.49 12.14
N ARG A 569 22.43 0.05 13.40
CA ARG A 569 23.41 -0.94 13.85
C ARG A 569 23.22 -2.28 13.14
N MET A 570 21.97 -2.67 12.82
CA MET A 570 21.68 -3.85 11.99
C MET A 570 22.29 -3.73 10.58
N VAL A 571 22.19 -2.55 9.95
CA VAL A 571 22.78 -2.31 8.62
C VAL A 571 24.30 -2.37 8.68
N VAL A 572 24.92 -1.75 9.69
CA VAL A 572 26.38 -1.81 9.87
C VAL A 572 26.84 -3.26 10.03
N GLU A 573 26.17 -4.04 10.89
CA GLU A 573 26.45 -5.46 11.08
C GLU A 573 26.25 -6.25 9.78
N ALA A 574 25.20 -5.97 9.01
CA ALA A 574 24.97 -6.58 7.70
C ALA A 574 26.07 -6.25 6.68
N VAL A 575 26.57 -5.00 6.63
CA VAL A 575 27.70 -4.62 5.76
C VAL A 575 28.96 -5.40 6.18
N CYS A 576 29.27 -5.44 7.48
CA CYS A 576 30.41 -6.19 7.99
C CYS A 576 30.31 -7.68 7.62
N LEU A 577 29.16 -8.32 7.83
CA LEU A 577 28.94 -9.72 7.46
C LEU A 577 29.02 -9.94 5.95
N LEU A 578 28.47 -9.04 5.13
CA LEU A 578 28.59 -9.12 3.67
C LEU A 578 30.06 -9.09 3.23
N LEU A 579 30.87 -8.20 3.82
CA LEU A 579 32.30 -8.11 3.54
C LEU A 579 33.02 -9.42 3.93
N ARG A 580 32.68 -10.01 5.09
CA ARG A 580 33.20 -11.32 5.52
C ARG A 580 32.81 -12.45 4.57
N CYS A 581 31.54 -12.51 4.14
CA CYS A 581 31.06 -13.48 3.15
C CYS A 581 31.84 -13.39 1.84
N THR A 582 32.43 -12.23 1.52
CA THR A 582 33.22 -11.99 0.30
C THR A 582 34.74 -12.00 0.50
N GLU A 583 35.24 -12.46 1.66
CA GLU A 583 36.67 -12.52 2.00
C GLU A 583 37.35 -11.14 1.98
N MET A 584 36.63 -10.09 2.40
CA MET A 584 37.12 -8.71 2.48
C MET A 584 37.24 -8.20 3.92
N ASP A 585 37.62 -9.07 4.85
CA ASP A 585 37.86 -8.73 6.27
C ASP A 585 38.84 -7.56 6.44
N ASN A 586 39.85 -7.48 5.58
CA ASN A 586 40.81 -6.39 5.57
C ASN A 586 40.14 -5.02 5.38
N LEU A 587 39.06 -4.95 4.57
CA LEU A 587 38.33 -3.70 4.36
C LEU A 587 37.61 -3.26 5.64
N VAL A 588 36.98 -4.19 6.37
CA VAL A 588 36.33 -3.90 7.67
C VAL A 588 37.36 -3.33 8.65
N PHE A 589 38.52 -3.97 8.74
CA PHE A 589 39.63 -3.50 9.58
C PHE A 589 40.11 -2.09 9.22
N PHE A 590 40.26 -1.78 7.93
CA PHE A 590 40.61 -0.42 7.51
C PHE A 590 39.50 0.61 7.79
N MET A 591 38.24 0.22 7.67
CA MET A 591 37.11 1.08 8.01
C MET A 591 37.10 1.44 9.50
N GLU A 592 37.46 0.50 10.37
CA GLU A 592 37.60 0.76 11.81
C GLU A 592 38.80 1.67 12.14
N ILE A 593 39.98 1.38 11.59
CA ILE A 593 41.20 2.18 11.84
C ILE A 593 41.05 3.64 11.40
N HIS A 594 40.36 3.87 10.28
CA HIS A 594 40.16 5.19 9.71
C HIS A 594 38.89 5.88 10.20
N ASP A 595 38.21 5.31 11.20
CA ASP A 595 36.96 5.83 11.78
C ASP A 595 35.92 6.16 10.69
N LEU A 596 35.77 5.26 9.71
CA LEU A 596 34.88 5.48 8.57
C LEU A 596 33.41 5.29 8.93
N TRP A 597 33.11 4.43 9.91
CA TRP A 597 31.75 4.22 10.37
C TRP A 597 31.14 5.50 10.95
N SER A 598 31.89 6.25 11.78
CA SER A 598 31.42 7.53 12.33
C SER A 598 31.20 8.56 11.22
N GLN A 599 32.12 8.60 10.24
CA GLN A 599 32.01 9.52 9.12
C GLN A 599 30.78 9.22 8.27
N LEU A 600 30.53 7.96 7.92
CA LEU A 600 29.38 7.52 7.12
C LEU A 600 28.04 7.75 7.81
N LEU A 601 27.99 7.63 9.13
CA LEU A 601 26.77 7.85 9.92
C LEU A 601 26.48 9.33 10.22
N GLY A 602 27.50 10.20 10.16
CA GLY A 602 27.31 11.61 10.48
C GLY A 602 26.69 12.41 9.34
N ALA A 603 25.61 13.16 9.62
CA ALA A 603 24.88 13.97 8.65
C ALA A 603 25.75 14.98 7.88
N ALA A 604 26.77 15.56 8.53
CA ALA A 604 27.70 16.50 7.90
C ALA A 604 28.96 15.83 7.31
N THR A 605 29.21 14.56 7.63
CA THR A 605 30.49 13.89 7.35
C THR A 605 30.39 12.74 6.34
N TRP A 606 29.20 12.23 6.05
CA TRP A 606 29.02 11.02 5.23
C TRP A 606 29.63 11.13 3.84
N ARG A 607 29.63 12.32 3.22
CA ARG A 607 30.28 12.55 1.92
C ARG A 607 31.80 12.34 2.00
N ASN A 608 32.43 12.86 3.06
CA ASN A 608 33.84 12.62 3.32
C ASN A 608 34.11 11.15 3.67
N GLY A 609 33.17 10.51 4.38
CA GLY A 609 33.18 9.08 4.65
C GLY A 609 33.20 8.25 3.36
N LEU A 610 32.32 8.55 2.40
CA LEU A 610 32.29 7.87 1.09
C LEU A 610 33.55 8.11 0.26
N HIS A 611 34.12 9.32 0.31
CA HIS A 611 35.41 9.61 -0.31
C HIS A 611 36.53 8.74 0.26
N SER A 612 36.62 8.68 1.58
CA SER A 612 37.61 7.85 2.28
C SER A 612 37.39 6.36 2.01
N LEU A 613 36.14 5.90 2.01
CA LEU A 613 35.77 4.53 1.65
C LEU A 613 36.23 4.19 0.23
N ALA A 614 35.91 5.03 -0.77
CA ALA A 614 36.33 4.83 -2.16
C ALA A 614 37.85 4.69 -2.29
N LYS A 615 38.62 5.52 -1.58
CA LYS A 615 40.10 5.44 -1.54
C LYS A 615 40.61 4.13 -0.95
N VAL A 616 40.06 3.70 0.19
CA VAL A 616 40.46 2.45 0.85
C VAL A 616 40.11 1.25 -0.04
N MET A 617 38.92 1.25 -0.62
CA MET A 617 38.46 0.18 -1.52
C MET A 617 39.34 0.07 -2.77
N LEU A 618 39.70 1.19 -3.42
CA LEU A 618 40.54 1.16 -4.62
C LEU A 618 41.96 0.66 -4.36
N ARG A 619 42.49 0.86 -3.16
CA ARG A 619 43.82 0.37 -2.78
C ARG A 619 43.82 -1.13 -2.48
N ASN A 620 42.77 -1.62 -1.81
CA ASN A 620 42.77 -2.95 -1.22
C ASN A 620 41.88 -3.98 -1.96
N CYS A 621 40.93 -3.53 -2.78
CA CYS A 621 39.83 -4.37 -3.32
C CYS A 621 39.55 -4.10 -4.81
N GLN A 622 40.59 -3.97 -5.66
CA GLN A 622 40.45 -3.51 -7.06
C GLN A 622 39.41 -4.29 -7.90
N GLY A 623 39.36 -5.63 -7.77
CA GLY A 623 38.43 -6.47 -8.52
C GLY A 623 36.96 -6.19 -8.18
N GLN A 624 36.63 -6.12 -6.89
CA GLN A 624 35.28 -5.80 -6.43
C GLN A 624 34.91 -4.33 -6.68
N CYS A 625 35.87 -3.41 -6.57
CA CYS A 625 35.67 -2.00 -6.94
C CYS A 625 35.18 -1.85 -8.38
N ARG A 626 35.77 -2.60 -9.31
CA ARG A 626 35.34 -2.57 -10.72
C ARG A 626 33.89 -3.02 -10.87
N ARG A 627 33.47 -4.08 -10.17
CA ARG A 627 32.08 -4.58 -10.20
C ARG A 627 31.11 -3.56 -9.61
N ILE A 628 31.44 -2.97 -8.46
CA ILE A 628 30.66 -1.89 -7.83
C ILE A 628 30.54 -0.68 -8.76
N PHE A 629 31.65 -0.27 -9.37
CA PHE A 629 31.67 0.85 -10.30
C PHE A 629 30.76 0.62 -11.51
N ILE A 630 30.81 -0.57 -12.11
CA ILE A 630 29.90 -0.96 -13.22
C ILE A 630 28.44 -0.98 -12.77
N HIS A 631 28.16 -1.49 -11.56
CA HIS A 631 26.82 -1.48 -10.99
C HIS A 631 26.29 -0.04 -10.82
N LEU A 632 27.08 0.85 -10.21
CA LEU A 632 26.74 2.27 -10.07
C LEU A 632 26.50 2.96 -11.42
N GLN A 633 27.31 2.65 -12.44
CA GLN A 633 27.08 3.16 -13.80
C GLN A 633 25.70 2.74 -14.34
N LYS A 634 25.35 1.46 -14.23
CA LYS A 634 24.04 0.95 -14.68
C LYS A 634 22.89 1.60 -13.91
N LEU A 635 23.05 1.72 -12.59
CA LEU A 635 22.08 2.31 -11.67
C LEU A 635 21.83 3.79 -12.02
N LEU A 636 22.89 4.59 -12.17
CA LEU A 636 22.80 6.01 -12.53
C LEU A 636 22.30 6.26 -13.96
N GLN A 637 22.57 5.35 -14.91
CA GLN A 637 22.09 5.50 -16.29
C GLN A 637 20.61 5.18 -16.45
N HIS A 638 20.18 4.01 -15.97
CA HIS A 638 18.89 3.43 -16.37
C HIS A 638 17.78 3.65 -15.35
N HIS A 639 18.10 3.94 -14.09
CA HIS A 639 17.11 3.99 -13.02
C HIS A 639 16.77 5.43 -12.60
N GLN A 640 15.56 5.61 -12.09
CA GLN A 640 15.16 6.80 -11.34
C GLN A 640 15.37 6.51 -9.85
N LEU A 641 16.32 7.21 -9.24
CA LEU A 641 16.86 6.82 -7.93
C LEU A 641 16.17 7.49 -6.75
N GLN A 642 15.32 8.49 -6.99
CA GLN A 642 14.62 9.24 -5.95
C GLN A 642 15.60 9.65 -4.82
N TRP A 643 15.39 9.18 -3.59
CA TRP A 643 16.24 9.45 -2.43
C TRP A 643 17.65 8.85 -2.52
N ARG A 644 17.86 7.79 -3.34
CA ARG A 644 19.16 7.13 -3.53
C ARG A 644 20.10 7.90 -4.47
N GLU A 645 19.60 8.91 -5.16
CA GLU A 645 20.34 9.59 -6.23
C GLU A 645 21.63 10.23 -5.72
N VAL A 646 21.53 11.08 -4.68
CA VAL A 646 22.67 11.85 -4.18
C VAL A 646 23.75 10.92 -3.60
N PRO A 647 23.44 9.94 -2.73
CA PRO A 647 24.42 8.95 -2.27
C PRO A 647 25.09 8.17 -3.41
N ALA A 648 24.30 7.69 -4.39
CA ALA A 648 24.84 6.94 -5.53
C ALA A 648 25.77 7.81 -6.38
N MET A 649 25.40 9.06 -6.64
CA MET A 649 26.18 10.02 -7.42
C MET A 649 27.48 10.40 -6.71
N VAL A 650 27.45 10.60 -5.38
CA VAL A 650 28.65 10.86 -4.56
C VAL A 650 29.59 9.66 -4.64
N LEU A 651 29.11 8.46 -4.31
CA LEU A 651 29.96 7.26 -4.31
C LEU A 651 30.57 7.01 -5.70
N TYR A 652 29.77 7.16 -6.76
CA TYR A 652 30.24 7.04 -8.14
C TYR A 652 31.31 8.07 -8.49
N PHE A 653 31.08 9.36 -8.18
CA PHE A 653 32.04 10.42 -8.43
C PHE A 653 33.36 10.18 -7.69
N GLU A 654 33.31 9.75 -6.43
CA GLU A 654 34.51 9.50 -5.64
C GLU A 654 35.31 8.29 -6.11
N MET A 655 34.63 7.21 -6.51
CA MET A 655 35.29 6.06 -7.12
C MET A 655 35.90 6.41 -8.48
N TRP A 656 35.22 7.21 -9.29
CA TRP A 656 35.73 7.68 -10.58
C TRP A 656 36.95 8.60 -10.40
N SER A 657 36.85 9.59 -9.51
CA SER A 657 37.90 10.59 -9.29
C SER A 657 39.21 9.96 -8.80
N CYS A 658 39.11 8.90 -7.98
CA CYS A 658 40.27 8.22 -7.43
C CYS A 658 40.95 7.21 -8.39
N GLN A 659 40.29 6.78 -9.47
CA GLN A 659 40.86 5.84 -10.46
C GLN A 659 41.81 6.49 -11.48
N GLY A 660 41.88 7.83 -11.50
CA GLY A 660 42.60 8.58 -12.53
C GLY A 660 41.79 8.73 -13.82
N HIS A 661 41.82 9.94 -14.39
CA HIS A 661 40.99 10.30 -15.53
C HIS A 661 41.33 9.46 -16.78
N ARG A 662 40.37 8.69 -17.29
CA ARG A 662 40.42 8.16 -18.66
C ARG A 662 39.75 9.18 -19.57
N GLU A 663 40.51 9.68 -20.53
CA GLU A 663 40.04 10.77 -21.40
C GLU A 663 38.81 10.35 -22.23
N ASP A 664 38.57 9.05 -22.51
CA ASP A 664 37.44 8.58 -23.35
C ASP A 664 36.49 7.62 -22.63
N ASP A 665 35.82 8.09 -21.57
CA ASP A 665 34.74 7.34 -20.90
C ASP A 665 33.35 7.86 -21.28
N ALA A 666 32.83 7.37 -22.42
CA ALA A 666 31.52 7.74 -22.95
C ALA A 666 30.35 7.39 -22.01
N CYS A 667 30.52 6.37 -21.16
CA CYS A 667 29.52 5.96 -20.17
C CYS A 667 29.40 7.04 -19.08
N THR A 668 30.56 7.48 -18.56
CA THR A 668 30.68 8.53 -17.54
C THR A 668 30.24 9.89 -18.07
N GLU A 669 30.57 10.23 -19.31
CA GLU A 669 30.08 11.44 -19.97
C GLU A 669 28.54 11.50 -19.97
N LYS A 670 27.88 10.42 -20.43
CA LYS A 670 26.41 10.35 -20.47
C LYS A 670 25.79 10.51 -19.09
N ILE A 671 26.39 9.91 -18.06
CA ILE A 671 25.92 10.04 -16.67
C ILE A 671 25.99 11.50 -16.23
N PHE A 672 27.15 12.15 -16.32
CA PHE A 672 27.27 13.53 -15.86
C PHE A 672 26.35 14.47 -16.64
N ARG A 673 26.21 14.32 -17.96
CA ARG A 673 25.26 15.11 -18.77
C ARG A 673 23.81 14.94 -18.32
N LYS A 674 23.39 13.71 -17.99
CA LYS A 674 22.04 13.43 -17.45
C LYS A 674 21.81 14.21 -16.15
N TYR A 675 22.75 14.16 -15.21
CA TYR A 675 22.58 14.75 -13.88
C TYR A 675 22.79 16.27 -13.80
N ILE A 676 23.19 16.95 -14.89
CA ILE A 676 23.10 18.42 -15.00
C ILE A 676 21.65 18.90 -14.79
N HIS A 677 20.66 18.13 -15.23
CA HIS A 677 19.25 18.48 -15.11
C HIS A 677 18.59 17.91 -13.84
N SER A 678 19.36 17.30 -12.93
CA SER A 678 18.82 16.73 -11.69
C SER A 678 18.05 17.78 -10.87
N GLU A 679 17.07 17.32 -10.10
CA GLU A 679 16.36 18.14 -9.12
C GLU A 679 17.25 18.41 -7.89
N TRP A 680 18.17 17.50 -7.58
CA TRP A 680 19.07 17.56 -6.43
C TRP A 680 20.31 18.44 -6.70
N PRO A 681 20.50 19.55 -5.95
CA PRO A 681 21.64 20.45 -6.13
C PRO A 681 23.00 19.78 -6.09
N GLU A 682 23.16 18.74 -5.29
CA GLU A 682 24.46 18.11 -5.06
C GLU A 682 24.82 17.12 -6.16
N SER A 683 23.85 16.37 -6.69
CA SER A 683 24.05 15.60 -7.92
C SER A 683 24.43 16.52 -9.09
N ARG A 684 23.77 17.66 -9.19
CA ARG A 684 24.08 18.70 -10.18
C ARG A 684 25.52 19.21 -10.03
N GLU A 685 25.94 19.57 -8.82
CA GLU A 685 27.31 20.05 -8.56
C GLU A 685 28.37 19.00 -8.93
N LEU A 686 28.16 17.75 -8.54
CA LEU A 686 29.06 16.64 -8.86
C LEU A 686 29.12 16.35 -10.36
N ALA A 687 27.98 16.41 -11.04
CA ALA A 687 27.92 16.29 -12.50
C ALA A 687 28.74 17.38 -13.19
N LEU A 688 28.60 18.63 -12.73
CA LEU A 688 29.36 19.77 -13.25
C LEU A 688 30.86 19.57 -13.07
N ARG A 689 31.28 19.20 -11.86
CA ARG A 689 32.68 18.94 -11.52
C ARG A 689 33.22 17.73 -12.29
N GLY A 690 32.40 16.71 -12.49
CA GLY A 690 32.70 15.53 -13.30
C GLY A 690 33.00 15.90 -14.75
N LEU A 691 32.15 16.71 -15.38
CA LEU A 691 32.39 17.21 -16.75
C LEU A 691 33.64 18.11 -16.83
N GLN A 692 33.84 19.00 -15.85
CA GLN A 692 35.06 19.84 -15.82
C GLN A 692 36.33 18.99 -15.77
N ASN A 693 36.33 17.95 -14.95
CA ASN A 693 37.47 17.04 -14.81
C ASN A 693 37.67 16.15 -16.06
N LEU A 694 36.58 15.61 -16.61
CA LEU A 694 36.63 14.75 -17.81
C LEU A 694 37.14 15.52 -19.04
N TYR A 695 36.81 16.81 -19.13
CA TYR A 695 37.21 17.68 -20.23
C TYR A 695 38.32 18.68 -19.86
N ALA A 696 39.06 18.47 -18.76
CA ALA A 696 40.00 19.48 -18.22
C ALA A 696 41.06 20.01 -19.21
N ARG A 697 41.37 19.27 -20.28
CA ARG A 697 42.31 19.69 -21.35
C ARG A 697 41.64 20.01 -22.69
N ARG A 698 40.32 19.80 -22.77
CA ARG A 698 39.52 19.90 -23.99
C ARG A 698 38.13 20.47 -23.71
N MET A 699 38.05 21.45 -22.80
CA MET A 699 36.78 22.01 -22.31
C MET A 699 35.94 22.63 -23.44
N GLN A 700 36.56 23.07 -24.53
CA GLN A 700 35.88 23.58 -25.71
C GLN A 700 34.87 22.59 -26.33
N LEU A 701 35.03 21.29 -26.10
CA LEU A 701 34.08 20.27 -26.57
C LEU A 701 32.72 20.35 -25.86
N LEU A 702 32.64 20.98 -24.69
CA LEU A 702 31.39 21.21 -23.95
C LEU A 702 30.63 22.46 -24.43
N LEU A 703 31.20 23.26 -25.34
CA LEU A 703 30.60 24.52 -25.79
C LEU A 703 29.19 24.34 -26.38
N PRO A 704 28.89 23.32 -27.23
CA PRO A 704 27.55 23.09 -27.74
C PRO A 704 26.52 22.86 -26.62
N ASP A 705 26.88 22.08 -25.61
CA ASP A 705 25.98 21.79 -24.48
C ASP A 705 25.78 23.01 -23.59
N VAL A 706 26.85 23.76 -23.33
CA VAL A 706 26.77 25.02 -22.57
C VAL A 706 25.86 26.02 -23.27
N LEU A 707 25.93 26.12 -24.59
CA LEU A 707 25.01 26.96 -25.38
C LEU A 707 23.56 26.50 -25.19
N LEU A 708 23.30 25.19 -25.27
CA LEU A 708 21.97 24.63 -25.01
C LEU A 708 21.48 24.95 -23.59
N TRP A 709 22.31 24.75 -22.57
CA TRP A 709 21.97 24.97 -21.16
C TRP A 709 21.76 26.45 -20.80
N LEU A 710 22.42 27.39 -21.49
CA LEU A 710 22.15 28.82 -21.34
C LEU A 710 20.73 29.21 -21.79
N HIS A 711 20.16 28.45 -22.71
CA HIS A 711 18.79 28.62 -23.19
C HIS A 711 17.73 27.93 -22.30
N ASP A 712 18.14 27.19 -21.27
CA ASP A 712 17.21 26.48 -20.37
C ASP A 712 16.26 27.45 -19.63
N MET A 713 15.09 26.99 -19.21
CA MET A 713 14.16 27.81 -18.43
C MET A 713 14.57 27.91 -16.95
N ARG A 714 15.24 26.90 -16.41
CA ARG A 714 15.64 26.83 -15.01
C ARG A 714 16.92 27.63 -14.75
N THR A 715 16.90 28.43 -13.69
CA THR A 715 18.01 29.35 -13.35
C THR A 715 19.26 28.63 -12.84
N ASP A 716 19.10 27.49 -12.19
CA ASP A 716 20.19 26.65 -11.69
C ASP A 716 20.99 26.02 -12.85
N ILE A 717 20.33 25.53 -13.90
CA ILE A 717 20.99 24.99 -15.10
C ILE A 717 21.77 26.10 -15.81
N LYS A 718 21.17 27.29 -15.97
CA LYS A 718 21.88 28.46 -16.50
C LYS A 718 23.13 28.80 -15.68
N LEU A 719 23.05 28.71 -14.36
CA LEU A 719 24.19 28.99 -13.49
C LEU A 719 25.32 28.00 -13.74
N GLN A 720 25.01 26.70 -13.90
CA GLN A 720 26.00 25.70 -14.26
C GLN A 720 26.65 25.96 -15.63
N ALA A 721 25.84 26.34 -16.62
CA ALA A 721 26.32 26.71 -17.94
C ALA A 721 27.28 27.91 -17.89
N VAL A 722 26.95 28.96 -17.12
CA VAL A 722 27.81 30.12 -16.90
C VAL A 722 29.12 29.71 -16.21
N CYS A 723 29.08 28.83 -15.22
CA CYS A 723 30.28 28.32 -14.54
C CYS A 723 31.21 27.54 -15.50
N LEU A 724 30.67 26.69 -16.36
CA LEU A 724 31.45 25.98 -17.38
C LEU A 724 32.01 26.93 -18.42
N LEU A 725 31.21 27.88 -18.90
CA LEU A 725 31.63 28.84 -19.90
C LEU A 725 32.82 29.67 -19.42
N ARG A 726 32.84 30.04 -18.13
CA ARG A 726 34.00 30.70 -17.52
C ARG A 726 35.26 29.85 -17.61
N GLY A 727 35.16 28.54 -17.36
CA GLY A 727 36.27 27.59 -17.51
C GLY A 727 36.75 27.47 -18.97
N ILE A 728 35.81 27.35 -19.91
CA ILE A 728 36.09 27.31 -21.36
C ILE A 728 36.81 28.58 -21.79
N LEU A 729 36.33 29.76 -21.39
CA LEU A 729 36.94 31.04 -21.73
C LEU A 729 38.36 31.17 -21.17
N ALA A 730 38.60 30.69 -19.95
CA ALA A 730 39.91 30.75 -19.31
C ALA A 730 40.96 29.86 -20.01
N GLN A 731 40.56 28.69 -20.51
CA GLN A 731 41.48 27.70 -21.10
C GLN A 731 41.57 27.79 -22.63
N HIS A 732 40.46 28.12 -23.30
CA HIS A 732 40.31 28.06 -24.76
C HIS A 732 39.57 29.29 -25.33
N PRO A 733 40.08 30.51 -25.15
CA PRO A 733 39.39 31.75 -25.58
C PRO A 733 39.15 31.84 -27.09
N ALA A 734 39.95 31.16 -27.92
CA ALA A 734 39.73 31.14 -29.37
C ALA A 734 38.45 30.37 -29.77
N SER A 735 38.07 29.35 -28.98
CA SER A 735 36.93 28.48 -29.31
C SER A 735 35.57 29.19 -29.29
N ILE A 736 35.47 30.27 -28.52
CA ILE A 736 34.22 31.03 -28.37
C ILE A 736 34.06 32.16 -29.40
N GLN A 737 35.11 32.48 -30.18
CA GLN A 737 35.10 33.65 -31.09
C GLN A 737 33.92 33.64 -32.06
N GLY A 738 33.60 32.48 -32.64
CA GLY A 738 32.49 32.32 -33.57
C GLY A 738 31.09 32.47 -32.95
N VAL A 739 30.96 32.40 -31.62
CA VAL A 739 29.68 32.44 -30.90
C VAL A 739 29.60 33.60 -29.89
N LEU A 740 30.58 34.51 -29.87
CA LEU A 740 30.69 35.63 -28.92
C LEU A 740 29.40 36.45 -28.83
N GLY A 741 28.82 36.83 -29.98
CA GLY A 741 27.60 37.63 -30.03
C GLY A 741 26.38 36.91 -29.43
N GLN A 742 26.24 35.60 -29.69
CA GLN A 742 25.15 34.77 -29.14
C GLN A 742 25.29 34.64 -27.62
N LEU A 743 26.49 34.35 -27.14
CA LEU A 743 26.79 34.25 -25.71
C LEU A 743 26.47 35.54 -24.97
N ALA A 744 26.91 36.68 -25.51
CA ALA A 744 26.63 37.99 -24.92
C ALA A 744 25.12 38.25 -24.79
N VAL A 745 24.32 37.91 -25.81
CA VAL A 745 22.85 38.05 -25.72
C VAL A 745 22.26 37.17 -24.61
N GLN A 746 22.71 35.92 -24.50
CA GLN A 746 22.22 35.02 -23.46
C GLN A 746 22.62 35.49 -22.05
N LEU A 747 23.85 35.97 -21.86
CA LEU A 747 24.29 36.51 -20.57
C LEU A 747 23.52 37.75 -20.15
N LEU A 748 23.20 38.66 -21.09
CA LEU A 748 22.36 39.82 -20.78
C LEU A 748 20.97 39.42 -20.28
N SER A 749 20.40 38.34 -20.84
CA SER A 749 19.12 37.81 -20.37
C SER A 749 19.17 37.29 -18.91
N CYS A 750 20.37 36.96 -18.41
CA CYS A 750 20.58 36.49 -17.05
C CYS A 750 20.66 37.63 -16.02
N PHE A 751 20.89 38.87 -16.45
CA PHE A 751 21.03 40.01 -15.52
C PHE A 751 19.73 40.29 -14.77
N ASN A 752 18.58 40.02 -15.37
CA ASN A 752 17.28 40.31 -14.76
C ASN A 752 16.62 39.07 -14.12
N LYS A 753 17.38 37.99 -13.85
CA LYS A 753 16.86 36.78 -13.20
C LYS A 753 16.90 36.92 -11.68
N ASP A 754 15.98 36.25 -10.97
CA ASP A 754 15.84 36.38 -9.51
C ASP A 754 17.06 35.86 -8.72
N ASN A 755 17.77 34.86 -9.25
CA ASN A 755 18.94 34.27 -8.61
C ASN A 755 20.16 35.23 -8.65
N ALA A 756 20.55 35.74 -7.48
CA ALA A 756 21.65 36.71 -7.34
C ALA A 756 23.02 36.16 -7.78
N GLU A 757 23.31 34.88 -7.53
CA GLU A 757 24.56 34.25 -7.94
C GLU A 757 24.64 34.14 -9.47
N LEU A 758 23.53 33.81 -10.15
CA LEU A 758 23.45 33.83 -11.61
C LEU A 758 23.67 35.24 -12.17
N ARG A 759 23.04 36.28 -11.60
CA ARG A 759 23.28 37.68 -12.00
C ARG A 759 24.75 38.04 -11.87
N ARG A 760 25.34 37.79 -10.70
CA ARG A 760 26.75 38.09 -10.43
C ARG A 760 27.68 37.39 -11.41
N ARG A 761 27.56 36.07 -11.55
CA ARG A 761 28.46 35.26 -12.40
C ARG A 761 28.30 35.60 -13.88
N SER A 762 27.09 35.89 -14.34
CA SER A 762 26.86 36.31 -15.73
C SER A 762 27.44 37.69 -16.02
N MET A 763 27.34 38.65 -15.08
CA MET A 763 27.96 39.98 -15.22
C MET A 763 29.49 39.90 -15.21
N GLU A 764 30.08 39.10 -14.31
CA GLU A 764 31.52 38.83 -14.28
C GLU A 764 32.00 38.23 -15.60
N LEU A 765 31.27 37.25 -16.13
CA LEU A 765 31.63 36.60 -17.38
C LEU A 765 31.47 37.53 -18.57
N PHE A 766 30.40 38.35 -18.59
CA PHE A 766 30.20 39.37 -19.63
C PHE A 766 31.35 40.38 -19.65
N ALA A 767 31.85 40.83 -18.49
CA ALA A 767 33.02 41.69 -18.41
C ALA A 767 34.26 41.05 -19.05
N LEU A 768 34.49 39.75 -18.83
CA LEU A 768 35.57 39.01 -19.48
C LEU A 768 35.39 38.92 -21.00
N LEU A 769 34.16 38.70 -21.48
CA LEU A 769 33.88 38.68 -22.92
C LEU A 769 34.16 40.03 -23.59
N LEU A 770 33.89 41.14 -22.89
CA LEU A 770 34.19 42.49 -23.39
C LEU A 770 35.68 42.77 -23.54
N GLU A 771 36.56 41.97 -22.94
CA GLU A 771 38.01 42.07 -23.10
C GLU A 771 38.60 41.04 -24.08
N ALA A 772 37.79 40.06 -24.51
CA ALA A 772 38.21 38.97 -25.40
C ALA A 772 38.75 39.45 -26.77
N PRO A 773 39.50 38.62 -27.49
CA PRO A 773 39.77 38.85 -28.91
C PRO A 773 38.44 38.96 -29.68
N ASP A 774 38.42 39.77 -30.74
CA ASP A 774 37.21 40.10 -31.52
C ASP A 774 36.05 40.78 -30.76
N ARG A 775 36.30 41.31 -29.55
CA ARG A 775 35.34 42.09 -28.75
C ARG A 775 34.60 43.21 -29.50
N LYS A 776 35.11 43.70 -30.64
CA LYS A 776 34.42 44.70 -31.47
C LYS A 776 33.06 44.20 -31.96
N GLN A 777 32.86 42.90 -32.11
CA GLN A 777 31.57 42.30 -32.45
C GLN A 777 30.52 42.50 -31.35
N LEU A 778 30.95 42.78 -30.11
CA LEU A 778 30.08 42.98 -28.95
C LEU A 778 29.64 44.43 -28.74
N LEU A 779 29.98 45.36 -29.66
CA LEU A 779 29.57 46.77 -29.54
C LEU A 779 28.05 46.93 -29.33
N PRO A 780 27.15 46.24 -30.07
CA PRO A 780 25.72 46.32 -29.83
C PRO A 780 25.31 45.83 -28.44
N GLN A 781 25.91 44.73 -27.98
CA GLN A 781 25.61 44.13 -26.68
C GLN A 781 26.15 45.00 -25.53
N ALA A 782 27.32 45.61 -25.69
CA ALA A 782 27.88 46.57 -24.74
C ALA A 782 27.02 47.83 -24.62
N GLU A 783 26.39 48.28 -25.71
CA GLU A 783 25.43 49.39 -25.68
C GLU A 783 24.12 48.98 -24.96
N ARG A 784 23.58 47.80 -25.26
CA ARG A 784 22.38 47.27 -24.61
C ARG A 784 22.59 46.97 -23.12
N SER A 785 23.82 46.66 -22.70
CA SER A 785 24.13 46.32 -21.32
C SER A 785 24.21 47.53 -20.37
N LEU A 786 24.33 48.75 -20.90
CA LEU A 786 24.65 49.93 -20.07
C LEU A 786 23.62 50.22 -18.98
N LEU A 787 22.34 50.24 -19.34
CA LEU A 787 21.26 50.51 -18.39
C LEU A 787 21.09 49.39 -17.35
N PRO A 788 20.99 48.10 -17.71
CA PRO A 788 20.82 47.06 -16.70
C PRO A 788 22.03 47.00 -15.76
N LEU A 789 23.26 47.18 -16.26
CA LEU A 789 24.44 47.26 -15.39
C LEU A 789 24.42 48.49 -14.46
N PHE A 790 23.93 49.64 -14.95
CA PHE A 790 23.73 50.82 -14.12
C PHE A 790 22.66 50.60 -13.04
N ILE A 791 21.57 49.88 -13.35
CA ILE A 791 20.54 49.59 -12.35
C ILE A 791 21.11 48.62 -11.30
N HIS A 792 21.71 47.52 -11.72
CA HIS A 792 22.22 46.48 -10.82
C HIS A 792 23.45 46.87 -10.00
N MET A 793 24.22 47.90 -10.39
CA MET A 793 25.30 48.42 -9.54
C MET A 793 24.80 49.12 -8.26
N ASN A 794 23.48 49.26 -8.10
CA ASN A 794 22.82 49.83 -6.92
C ASN A 794 22.02 48.77 -6.14
N GLU A 795 22.18 47.48 -6.41
CA GLU A 795 21.59 46.42 -5.57
C GLU A 795 22.16 46.45 -4.14
N ASP A 796 21.36 45.99 -3.17
CA ASP A 796 21.81 45.78 -1.78
C ASP A 796 22.88 44.69 -1.67
N ILE A 797 22.94 43.78 -2.63
CA ILE A 797 23.87 42.64 -2.65
C ILE A 797 25.23 43.14 -3.16
N PRO A 798 26.26 43.29 -2.29
CA PRO A 798 27.49 43.99 -2.68
C PRO A 798 28.27 43.29 -3.79
N SER A 799 28.22 41.96 -3.82
CA SER A 799 28.92 41.16 -4.82
C SER A 799 28.31 41.32 -6.22
N VAL A 800 26.98 41.45 -6.33
CA VAL A 800 26.29 41.75 -7.60
C VAL A 800 26.57 43.19 -8.02
N ALA A 801 26.45 44.15 -7.10
CA ALA A 801 26.69 45.56 -7.38
C ALA A 801 28.12 45.81 -7.91
N GLN A 802 29.12 45.14 -7.30
CA GLN A 802 30.50 45.22 -7.75
C GLN A 802 30.71 44.56 -9.12
N ALA A 803 30.09 43.41 -9.38
CA ALA A 803 30.15 42.75 -10.68
C ALA A 803 29.53 43.63 -11.78
N ALA A 804 28.38 44.25 -11.51
CA ALA A 804 27.69 45.15 -12.41
C ALA A 804 28.53 46.40 -12.73
N ARG A 805 29.10 47.03 -11.70
CA ARG A 805 30.01 48.18 -11.85
C ARG A 805 31.24 47.83 -12.68
N ASN A 806 31.85 46.68 -12.40
CA ASN A 806 33.02 46.22 -13.17
C ASN A 806 32.64 46.00 -14.63
N ALA A 807 31.55 45.30 -14.92
CA ALA A 807 31.07 45.10 -16.29
C ALA A 807 30.76 46.44 -17.00
N LEU A 808 30.20 47.43 -16.28
CA LEU A 808 29.91 48.75 -16.83
C LEU A 808 31.18 49.50 -17.26
N ILE A 809 32.24 49.42 -16.46
CA ILE A 809 33.56 50.01 -16.78
C ILE A 809 34.10 49.38 -18.08
N HIS A 810 34.00 48.06 -18.23
CA HIS A 810 34.46 47.35 -19.42
C HIS A 810 33.61 47.68 -20.65
N ALA A 811 32.29 47.80 -20.49
CA ALA A 811 31.40 48.21 -21.58
C ALA A 811 31.73 49.64 -22.05
N ALA A 812 31.93 50.57 -21.11
CA ALA A 812 32.34 51.94 -21.43
C ALA A 812 33.70 52.00 -22.14
N LYS A 813 34.67 51.18 -21.69
CA LYS A 813 35.99 51.05 -22.32
C LYS A 813 35.89 50.53 -23.76
N LEU A 814 35.08 49.49 -24.01
CA LEU A 814 34.88 48.95 -25.36
C LEU A 814 34.21 49.97 -26.29
N LEU A 815 33.24 50.73 -25.79
CA LEU A 815 32.54 51.79 -26.52
C LEU A 815 33.41 53.05 -26.72
N GLY A 816 34.61 53.13 -26.13
CA GLY A 816 35.46 54.32 -26.16
C GLY A 816 34.92 55.50 -25.34
N TRP A 817 33.98 55.27 -24.42
CA TRP A 817 33.29 56.32 -23.67
C TRP A 817 34.02 56.66 -22.35
N GLN A 818 35.11 57.44 -22.45
CA GLN A 818 35.98 57.78 -21.32
C GLN A 818 35.28 58.49 -20.15
N GLN A 819 34.27 59.33 -20.43
CA GLN A 819 33.50 59.98 -19.38
C GLN A 819 32.73 58.96 -18.54
N LEU A 820 31.96 58.07 -19.18
CA LEU A 820 31.21 57.02 -18.49
C LEU A 820 32.13 56.09 -17.69
N GLN A 821 33.28 55.71 -18.28
CA GLN A 821 34.27 54.88 -17.61
C GLN A 821 34.76 55.51 -16.29
N ARG A 822 35.15 56.80 -16.30
CA ARG A 822 35.59 57.53 -15.09
C ARG A 822 34.50 57.64 -14.03
N LEU A 823 33.25 57.88 -14.45
CA LEU A 823 32.11 58.00 -13.54
C LEU A 823 31.76 56.65 -12.89
N ALA A 824 31.80 55.56 -13.66
CA ALA A 824 31.63 54.20 -13.13
C ALA A 824 32.78 53.81 -12.18
N SER A 825 34.03 54.18 -12.50
CA SER A 825 35.19 53.96 -11.61
C SER A 825 35.11 54.76 -10.31
N SER A 826 34.40 55.88 -10.26
CA SER A 826 34.21 56.69 -9.04
C SER A 826 32.86 56.48 -8.35
N ALA A 827 32.04 55.54 -8.83
CA ALA A 827 30.70 55.22 -8.33
C ALA A 827 29.76 56.44 -8.23
N GLN A 828 29.88 57.40 -9.16
CA GLN A 828 29.05 58.61 -9.16
C GLN A 828 27.68 58.34 -9.81
N VAL A 829 26.81 57.61 -9.12
CA VAL A 829 25.54 57.05 -9.64
C VAL A 829 24.71 58.05 -10.44
N TRP A 830 24.42 59.24 -9.90
CA TRP A 830 23.61 60.24 -10.60
C TRP A 830 24.30 60.80 -11.86
N MET A 831 25.63 60.94 -11.85
CA MET A 831 26.38 61.41 -13.02
C MET A 831 26.43 60.36 -14.11
N ILE A 832 26.46 59.08 -13.73
CA ILE A 832 26.34 57.97 -14.67
C ILE A 832 24.99 58.04 -15.38
N ALA A 833 23.90 58.22 -14.63
CA ALA A 833 22.56 58.32 -15.21
C ALA A 833 22.42 59.52 -16.18
N ASP A 834 22.89 60.71 -15.79
CA ASP A 834 22.91 61.89 -16.67
C ASP A 834 23.75 61.65 -17.93
N CYS A 835 24.89 60.94 -17.78
CA CYS A 835 25.74 60.54 -18.89
C CYS A 835 25.02 59.59 -19.86
N LEU A 836 24.34 58.55 -19.36
CA LEU A 836 23.60 57.59 -20.19
C LEU A 836 22.47 58.26 -20.99
N LEU A 837 21.78 59.23 -20.38
CA LEU A 837 20.67 59.96 -20.98
C LEU A 837 21.09 60.91 -22.12
N GLN A 838 22.39 61.20 -22.30
CA GLN A 838 22.86 62.00 -23.43
C GLN A 838 22.57 61.35 -24.81
N LYS A 839 22.32 60.03 -24.84
CA LYS A 839 21.91 59.31 -26.06
C LYS A 839 20.44 59.60 -26.40
N ARG A 840 20.16 59.88 -27.68
CA ARG A 840 18.82 60.25 -28.20
C ARG A 840 18.24 59.19 -29.14
N GLY A 841 16.93 59.25 -29.40
CA GLY A 841 16.24 58.39 -30.37
C GLY A 841 15.93 56.99 -29.83
N ARG A 842 16.13 55.94 -30.64
CA ARG A 842 15.75 54.55 -30.34
C ARG A 842 16.29 53.98 -29.02
N VAL A 843 17.43 54.50 -28.54
CA VAL A 843 18.04 54.09 -27.26
C VAL A 843 17.18 54.54 -26.07
N ALA A 844 16.54 55.70 -26.15
CA ALA A 844 15.68 56.21 -25.09
C ALA A 844 14.42 55.35 -24.90
N GLU A 845 13.84 54.84 -26.00
CA GLU A 845 12.68 53.92 -25.93
C GLU A 845 13.05 52.59 -25.28
N GLN A 846 14.24 52.07 -25.60
CA GLN A 846 14.76 50.86 -24.99
C GLN A 846 14.99 51.08 -23.49
N TYR A 847 15.62 52.20 -23.13
CA TYR A 847 15.86 52.55 -21.73
C TYR A 847 14.57 52.75 -20.93
N LEU A 848 13.53 53.31 -21.55
CA LEU A 848 12.20 53.39 -20.95
C LEU A 848 11.66 52.00 -20.62
N LYS A 849 11.57 51.12 -21.63
CA LYS A 849 11.03 49.75 -21.46
C LYS A 849 11.77 48.99 -20.38
N GLU A 850 13.10 49.09 -20.38
CA GLU A 850 13.94 48.38 -19.43
C GLU A 850 13.86 48.94 -18.01
N ALA A 851 13.89 50.27 -17.82
CA ALA A 851 13.70 50.87 -16.50
C ALA A 851 12.31 50.56 -15.91
N MET A 852 11.27 50.48 -16.75
CA MET A 852 9.92 50.08 -16.31
C MET A 852 9.85 48.64 -15.78
N LEU A 853 10.62 47.70 -16.35
CA LEU A 853 10.70 46.33 -15.83
C LEU A 853 11.23 46.32 -14.39
N HIS A 854 12.23 47.15 -14.09
CA HIS A 854 12.88 47.20 -12.79
C HIS A 854 12.04 47.86 -11.68
N LEU A 855 10.94 48.54 -12.02
CA LEU A 855 9.95 49.01 -11.03
C LEU A 855 9.28 47.85 -10.28
N HIS A 856 9.30 46.63 -10.83
CA HIS A 856 8.71 45.44 -10.22
C HIS A 856 9.75 44.56 -9.53
N SER A 857 11.00 45.02 -9.40
CA SER A 857 12.07 44.27 -8.74
C SER A 857 11.74 44.03 -7.26
N PRO A 858 12.07 42.87 -6.68
CA PRO A 858 11.90 42.64 -5.23
C PRO A 858 12.76 43.57 -4.37
N GLN A 859 13.87 44.10 -4.92
CA GLN A 859 14.80 44.96 -4.17
C GLN A 859 14.40 46.44 -4.24
N ALA A 860 14.25 47.07 -3.07
CA ALA A 860 13.89 48.49 -2.98
C ALA A 860 14.91 49.42 -3.67
N PRO A 861 16.24 49.29 -3.49
CA PRO A 861 17.21 50.18 -4.14
C PRO A 861 17.16 50.13 -5.68
N VAL A 862 16.87 48.95 -6.23
CA VAL A 862 16.69 48.77 -7.68
C VAL A 862 15.46 49.56 -8.16
N ARG A 863 14.34 49.47 -7.42
CA ARG A 863 13.14 50.25 -7.71
C ARG A 863 13.40 51.75 -7.57
N GLU A 864 14.10 52.20 -6.53
CA GLU A 864 14.46 53.60 -6.36
C GLU A 864 15.26 54.15 -7.56
N VAL A 865 16.30 53.43 -7.97
CA VAL A 865 17.13 53.87 -9.10
C VAL A 865 16.34 53.87 -10.41
N ALA A 866 15.45 52.90 -10.61
CA ALA A 866 14.54 52.89 -11.76
C ALA A 866 13.61 54.12 -11.75
N VAL A 867 13.01 54.46 -10.60
CA VAL A 867 12.17 55.66 -10.45
C VAL A 867 12.96 56.93 -10.73
N ARG A 868 14.15 57.09 -10.13
CA ARG A 868 15.04 58.23 -10.38
C ARG A 868 15.38 58.34 -11.87
N PHE A 869 15.75 57.23 -12.50
CA PHE A 869 16.11 57.19 -13.92
C PHE A 869 14.94 57.58 -14.83
N LEU A 870 13.74 57.03 -14.59
CA LEU A 870 12.52 57.37 -15.32
C LEU A 870 12.13 58.85 -15.17
N GLY A 871 12.27 59.42 -13.97
CA GLY A 871 12.05 60.85 -13.74
C GLY A 871 13.00 61.74 -14.55
N MET A 872 14.28 61.36 -14.63
CA MET A 872 15.28 62.07 -15.43
C MET A 872 15.01 61.93 -16.94
N LEU A 873 14.65 60.72 -17.39
CA LEU A 873 14.30 60.45 -18.78
C LEU A 873 13.05 61.24 -19.22
N GLY A 874 11.99 61.25 -18.40
CA GLY A 874 10.75 61.99 -18.70
C GLY A 874 10.98 63.49 -18.85
N ARG A 875 11.88 64.06 -18.04
CA ARG A 875 12.27 65.47 -18.17
C ARG A 875 12.97 65.79 -19.49
N GLN A 876 13.83 64.89 -19.96
CA GLN A 876 14.51 65.05 -21.24
C GLN A 876 13.53 64.92 -22.41
N LEU A 877 12.68 63.90 -22.37
CA LEU A 877 11.70 63.62 -23.42
C LEU A 877 10.52 64.61 -23.44
N ARG A 878 10.36 65.45 -22.42
CA ARG A 878 9.30 66.45 -22.30
C ARG A 878 9.04 67.25 -23.59
N ASN A 879 10.08 67.64 -24.30
CA ASN A 879 9.93 68.44 -25.53
C ASN A 879 10.14 67.61 -26.81
N GLU A 880 10.49 66.33 -26.68
CA GLU A 880 10.93 65.47 -27.79
C GLU A 880 9.89 64.38 -28.09
N ASN A 881 9.27 63.78 -27.08
CA ASN A 881 8.28 62.71 -27.22
C ASN A 881 7.29 62.68 -26.03
N GLN A 882 6.12 63.29 -26.22
CA GLN A 882 5.07 63.39 -25.19
C GLN A 882 4.41 62.04 -24.84
N GLU A 883 4.34 61.12 -25.81
CA GLU A 883 3.76 59.80 -25.61
C GLU A 883 4.58 58.98 -24.61
N MET A 884 5.91 58.99 -24.73
CA MET A 884 6.80 58.32 -23.77
C MET A 884 6.74 58.93 -22.37
N VAL A 885 6.55 60.24 -22.26
CA VAL A 885 6.37 60.91 -20.96
C VAL A 885 5.05 60.47 -20.31
N LEU A 886 3.99 60.28 -21.11
CA LEU A 886 2.74 59.70 -20.63
C LEU A 886 2.95 58.26 -20.14
N ASP A 887 3.70 57.44 -20.87
CA ASP A 887 3.99 56.06 -20.46
C ASP A 887 4.83 55.99 -19.18
N ILE A 888 5.82 56.87 -19.03
CA ILE A 888 6.58 57.04 -17.77
C ILE A 888 5.63 57.37 -16.61
N ARG A 889 4.70 58.32 -16.82
CA ARG A 889 3.72 58.69 -15.78
C ARG A 889 2.80 57.53 -15.43
N LYS A 890 2.29 56.79 -16.42
CA LYS A 890 1.45 55.60 -16.17
C LYS A 890 2.21 54.55 -15.36
N ALA A 891 3.47 54.27 -15.73
CA ALA A 891 4.32 53.33 -15.01
C ALA A 891 4.55 53.75 -13.55
N LEU A 892 4.90 55.02 -13.33
CA LEU A 892 5.09 55.57 -11.98
C LEU A 892 3.78 55.66 -11.19
N GLN A 893 2.63 55.90 -11.84
CA GLN A 893 1.32 55.85 -11.19
C GLN A 893 1.03 54.46 -10.63
N GLY A 894 1.38 53.40 -11.37
CA GLY A 894 1.30 52.02 -10.89
C GLY A 894 2.17 51.74 -9.67
N ALA A 895 3.31 52.43 -9.53
CA ALA A 895 4.25 52.30 -8.41
C ALA A 895 3.89 53.15 -7.16
N LYS A 896 2.78 53.91 -7.16
CA LYS A 896 2.39 54.73 -5.99
C LYS A 896 2.12 53.91 -4.73
N GLY A 897 1.72 52.66 -4.90
CA GLY A 897 1.41 51.71 -3.83
C GLY A 897 2.59 50.83 -3.42
N ASP A 898 3.84 51.21 -3.73
CA ASP A 898 5.03 50.42 -3.39
C ASP A 898 5.07 50.05 -1.89
N SER A 899 5.57 48.87 -1.55
CA SER A 899 5.66 48.43 -0.15
C SER A 899 6.65 49.27 0.65
N GLU A 900 7.71 49.78 0.02
CA GLU A 900 8.77 50.53 0.68
C GLU A 900 8.40 52.03 0.79
N PRO A 901 8.37 52.61 2.02
CA PRO A 901 8.05 54.03 2.20
C PRO A 901 8.94 55.00 1.41
N ALA A 902 10.25 54.72 1.33
CA ALA A 902 11.20 55.56 0.60
C ALA A 902 10.89 55.60 -0.90
N VAL A 903 10.62 54.43 -1.50
CA VAL A 903 10.22 54.31 -2.91
C VAL A 903 8.89 55.02 -3.17
N ARG A 904 7.88 54.85 -2.30
CA ARG A 904 6.59 55.55 -2.44
C ARG A 904 6.75 57.07 -2.44
N CYS A 905 7.52 57.60 -1.49
CA CYS A 905 7.79 59.03 -1.38
C CYS A 905 8.45 59.54 -2.67
N LEU A 906 9.49 58.83 -3.13
CA LEU A 906 10.22 59.16 -4.34
C LEU A 906 9.33 59.11 -5.60
N VAL A 907 8.44 58.12 -5.73
CA VAL A 907 7.48 58.01 -6.83
C VAL A 907 6.52 59.20 -6.83
N GLN A 908 5.96 59.54 -5.67
CA GLN A 908 5.03 60.68 -5.55
C GLN A 908 5.72 62.00 -5.90
N GLN A 909 6.92 62.23 -5.37
CA GLN A 909 7.74 63.41 -5.70
C GLN A 909 8.03 63.47 -7.20
N THR A 910 8.46 62.36 -7.80
CA THR A 910 8.79 62.28 -9.23
C THR A 910 7.57 62.57 -10.11
N LEU A 911 6.39 62.02 -9.76
CA LEU A 911 5.14 62.29 -10.47
C LEU A 911 4.70 63.75 -10.36
N LEU A 912 4.76 64.34 -9.16
CA LEU A 912 4.41 65.75 -8.95
C LEU A 912 5.30 66.66 -9.81
N ILE A 913 6.60 66.37 -9.86
CA ILE A 913 7.55 67.12 -10.67
C ILE A 913 7.22 66.99 -12.16
N LEU A 914 6.96 65.78 -12.67
CA LEU A 914 6.63 65.58 -14.08
C LEU A 914 5.31 66.29 -14.48
N CYS A 915 4.31 66.32 -13.58
CA CYS A 915 3.06 67.05 -13.81
C CYS A 915 3.24 68.58 -13.77
N GLN A 916 3.95 69.12 -12.78
CA GLN A 916 4.25 70.57 -12.69
C GLN A 916 5.03 71.09 -13.90
N MET A 917 5.73 70.20 -14.60
CA MET A 917 6.42 70.57 -15.82
C MET A 917 5.47 70.75 -17.01
N GLU A 918 4.26 70.21 -17.07
CA GLU A 918 3.33 70.46 -18.18
C GLU A 918 2.84 71.93 -18.22
N ASP A 919 2.70 72.57 -17.06
CA ASP A 919 2.09 73.91 -16.91
C ASP A 919 3.02 75.10 -17.23
N VAL A 920 4.29 74.86 -17.60
CA VAL A 920 5.30 75.93 -17.79
C VAL A 920 5.78 76.04 -19.24
N PRO A 921 5.68 77.19 -19.94
CA PRO A 921 6.06 77.31 -21.36
C PRO A 921 7.56 77.09 -21.64
N PRO A 922 7.94 76.62 -22.84
CA PRO A 922 9.28 76.11 -23.14
C PRO A 922 10.25 77.23 -23.56
N THR A 923 10.60 78.15 -22.66
CA THR A 923 11.53 79.26 -23.00
C THR A 923 12.56 79.52 -21.90
N ARG A 924 13.70 78.78 -21.89
CA ARG A 924 15.07 79.25 -21.52
C ARG A 924 16.09 78.10 -21.43
N PRO A 925 17.41 78.35 -21.64
CA PRO A 925 18.45 77.31 -21.74
C PRO A 925 18.75 76.67 -20.37
N ARG A 926 18.65 75.33 -20.30
CA ARG A 926 18.46 74.52 -19.08
C ARG A 926 19.75 73.95 -18.45
N GLY A 927 20.86 74.70 -18.42
CA GLY A 927 22.14 74.18 -17.88
C GLY A 927 22.26 74.15 -16.34
N ARG A 928 21.88 75.23 -15.64
CA ARG A 928 22.06 75.35 -14.17
C ARG A 928 20.87 74.83 -13.35
N ALA A 929 19.65 75.03 -13.81
CA ALA A 929 18.43 74.54 -13.16
C ALA A 929 18.31 73.00 -13.20
N SER A 930 18.90 72.34 -14.21
CA SER A 930 19.07 70.88 -14.22
C SER A 930 19.95 70.44 -13.05
N ARG A 931 21.16 70.99 -12.91
CA ARG A 931 22.12 70.57 -11.86
C ARG A 931 21.61 70.78 -10.43
N GLN A 932 20.84 71.85 -10.18
CA GLN A 932 20.24 72.09 -8.87
C GLN A 932 19.07 71.15 -8.56
N TRP A 933 18.28 70.77 -9.56
CA TRP A 933 17.22 69.77 -9.43
C TRP A 933 17.78 68.35 -9.24
N PHE A 934 18.81 67.97 -10.00
CA PHE A 934 19.50 66.68 -9.84
C PHE A 934 20.13 66.51 -8.45
N ARG A 935 20.63 67.60 -7.84
CA ARG A 935 21.10 67.58 -6.46
C ARG A 935 19.99 67.35 -5.44
N ARG A 936 18.73 67.68 -5.72
CA ARG A 936 17.61 67.41 -4.80
C ARG A 936 17.11 65.97 -4.89
N VAL A 937 16.94 65.43 -6.10
CA VAL A 937 16.43 64.06 -6.34
C VAL A 937 17.39 62.94 -5.87
N TRP A 938 18.69 63.24 -5.72
CA TRP A 938 19.74 62.28 -5.35
C TRP A 938 20.45 62.57 -4.01
N ARG A 939 20.12 63.66 -3.29
CA ARG A 939 20.66 63.95 -1.94
C ARG A 939 19.63 63.86 -0.81
N GLU A 940 18.37 63.63 -1.16
CA GLU A 940 17.32 63.16 -0.27
C GLU A 940 17.05 61.69 -0.59
#